data_AF-A0A938V5N1-F1
#
_entry.id   AF-A0A938V5N1-F1
#
_cell.length_a   1.000
_cell.length_b   1.000
_cell.length_c   1.000
_cell.angle_alpha   90.00
_cell.angle_beta   90.00
_cell.angle_gamma   90.00
#
_symmetry.space_group_name_H-M   'P 1'
#
loop_
_entity.id
_entity.type
_entity.pdbx_description
1 polymer ?
#
loop_
_entity_poly.entity_id
_entity_poly.type
_entity_poly.pdbx_seq_one_letter_code
_entity_poly.pdbx_strand_id
1 'polypeptide(L)'
;MKVLLVHPPVCDPTMPYVATPLLAAVLEREGIEVGLVDANVEALDWLLAAPRLRDLEARVRRRFDRLDRSAGLDHGRQLAWLALHDGLRAAAALRHSGKTVGRARNDRGSIEEAKDLLRGRRGDLFFDPAHYGWAADTVEAALRLVSAAYSPVSMDLRSYRTPFAFLNEQEIRSDASPEHDPMHGYFAGPLSDRIDRERIDLVGISAVFPGQLQPAWSLAWTLRQRFPGLRLVVGGPALTQRMVHLPDATATRLLVPFDAAVLFEGEEALCDIVREAAAGRMPFGLIRGTPSRDLASLPFPLFERLPLERYLAPEPVLPYDASRGCYWGRCSFCHYGPVAEGTAKYRERPLETIVAHAARMRALGARIIYLSHDTLSPALGSRLARALAEGEVGVRWGSDLRPEPAITPDWCRQVAQGGALAFSLGIESGSPRVLERMDKGTTAEAASRAVRNLAGAGIAAEAMVFLDFPTETAAEAGETLSFLEEHHPFLSLFMCGTFGLTHGSGVARHPERFGLESVFSVAGDEFRTALFYEEAGAGKSERERESLDSKLAAVARRWYLRPYPWAGSLSTAHTLLWVDRYGPGVFRERGPSPPAPLPRTKLRARYSDAPLREQAMAVEAEIWHRLVYEERRVGRDAWKRAAAELSGRPLRPSRR
;
A
#
# COMPACT_ATOMS: atom_id res chain seq x y z
N MET A 1 -23.20 11.06 -22.16
CA MET A 1 -22.69 9.87 -21.45
C MET A 1 -22.09 10.36 -20.15
N LYS A 2 -22.53 9.80 -19.02
CA LYS A 2 -22.05 10.18 -17.69
C LYS A 2 -21.08 9.14 -17.15
N VAL A 3 -19.89 9.60 -16.77
CA VAL A 3 -18.78 8.76 -16.30
C VAL A 3 -18.69 8.84 -14.78
N LEU A 4 -18.37 7.74 -14.10
CA LEU A 4 -17.99 7.74 -12.70
C LEU A 4 -16.58 7.17 -12.57
N LEU A 5 -15.64 7.96 -12.03
CA LEU A 5 -14.30 7.46 -11.72
C LEU A 5 -14.23 7.02 -10.27
N VAL A 6 -13.71 5.82 -10.04
CA VAL A 6 -13.65 5.18 -8.73
C VAL A 6 -12.19 4.83 -8.39
N HIS A 7 -11.73 5.31 -7.24
CA HIS A 7 -10.52 4.80 -6.60
C HIS A 7 -10.92 3.65 -5.65
N PRO A 8 -10.57 2.38 -5.94
CA PRO A 8 -11.07 1.22 -5.20
C PRO A 8 -10.36 1.04 -3.84
N PRO A 9 -10.98 0.38 -2.86
CA PRO A 9 -10.28 -0.07 -1.64
C PRO A 9 -9.28 -1.22 -1.95
N VAL A 10 -8.37 -1.61 -1.06
CA VAL A 10 -7.96 -0.90 0.16
C VAL A 10 -6.60 -0.23 -0.08
N CYS A 11 -6.47 1.00 0.38
CA CYS A 11 -5.27 1.83 0.26
C CYS A 11 -5.16 2.74 1.50
N ASP A 12 -4.10 3.56 1.55
CA ASP A 12 -3.89 4.60 2.55
C ASP A 12 -5.14 5.52 2.64
N PRO A 13 -5.84 5.56 3.79
CA PRO A 13 -7.01 6.41 3.99
C PRO A 13 -6.64 7.78 4.60
N THR A 14 -5.35 8.11 4.73
CA THR A 14 -4.86 9.36 5.32
C THR A 14 -4.65 10.47 4.29
N MET A 15 -4.58 10.13 3.00
CA MET A 15 -4.49 11.07 1.88
C MET A 15 -5.20 10.55 0.63
N PRO A 16 -5.71 11.42 -0.25
CA PRO A 16 -6.26 11.03 -1.55
C PRO A 16 -5.16 10.53 -2.48
N TYR A 17 -5.55 9.94 -3.62
CA TYR A 17 -4.64 9.64 -4.72
C TYR A 17 -4.86 10.59 -5.92
N VAL A 18 -3.79 10.93 -6.65
CA VAL A 18 -3.83 11.95 -7.73
C VAL A 18 -4.56 11.48 -9.00
N ALA A 19 -4.62 10.18 -9.26
CA ALA A 19 -5.05 9.65 -10.56
C ALA A 19 -6.50 9.99 -10.93
N THR A 20 -7.48 9.69 -10.08
CA THR A 20 -8.89 9.93 -10.43
C THR A 20 -9.25 11.42 -10.50
N PRO A 21 -8.79 12.31 -9.60
CA PRO A 21 -9.01 13.75 -9.76
C PRO A 21 -8.39 14.32 -11.03
N LEU A 22 -7.22 13.84 -11.44
CA LEU A 22 -6.58 14.26 -12.70
C LEU A 22 -7.37 13.78 -13.92
N LEU A 23 -7.77 12.51 -13.95
CA LEU A 23 -8.57 11.95 -15.04
C LEU A 23 -9.93 12.67 -15.17
N ALA A 24 -10.58 13.00 -14.04
CA ALA A 24 -11.81 13.79 -14.07
C ALA A 24 -11.57 15.18 -14.68
N ALA A 25 -10.50 15.86 -14.29
CA ALA A 25 -10.15 17.16 -14.86
C ALA A 25 -9.91 17.10 -16.38
N VAL A 26 -9.31 16.01 -16.87
CA VAL A 26 -9.09 15.78 -18.30
C VAL A 26 -10.42 15.54 -19.02
N LEU A 27 -11.30 14.70 -18.48
CA LEU A 27 -12.61 14.44 -19.05
C LEU A 27 -13.49 15.71 -19.09
N GLU A 28 -13.48 16.52 -18.04
CA GLU A 28 -14.24 17.78 -18.00
C GLU A 28 -13.78 18.78 -19.06
N ARG A 29 -12.46 18.86 -19.33
CA ARG A 29 -11.92 19.70 -20.42
C ARG A 29 -12.44 19.28 -21.80
N GLU A 30 -12.81 18.02 -21.96
CA GLU A 30 -13.41 17.47 -23.18
C GLU A 30 -14.95 17.54 -23.18
N GLY A 31 -15.55 18.24 -22.21
CA GLY A 31 -17.00 18.40 -22.10
C GLY A 31 -17.73 17.14 -21.63
N ILE A 32 -17.03 16.17 -21.04
CA ILE A 32 -17.61 14.92 -20.54
C ILE A 32 -18.06 15.11 -19.09
N GLU A 33 -19.32 14.81 -18.80
CA GLU A 33 -19.85 14.80 -17.44
C GLU A 33 -19.24 13.64 -16.64
N VAL A 34 -18.53 13.96 -15.56
CA VAL A 34 -17.81 12.98 -14.74
C VAL A 34 -18.08 13.17 -13.25
N GLY A 35 -18.39 12.09 -12.54
CA GLY A 35 -18.42 11.98 -11.09
C GLY A 35 -17.12 11.40 -10.53
N LEU A 36 -16.82 11.71 -9.27
CA LEU A 36 -15.66 11.19 -8.54
C LEU A 36 -16.09 10.46 -7.28
N VAL A 37 -15.51 9.28 -7.05
CA VAL A 37 -15.67 8.51 -5.82
C VAL A 37 -14.31 7.99 -5.38
N ASP A 38 -13.91 8.35 -4.16
CA ASP A 38 -12.87 7.60 -3.46
C ASP A 38 -13.54 6.50 -2.64
N ALA A 39 -13.69 5.32 -3.25
CA ALA A 39 -14.31 4.19 -2.58
C ALA A 39 -13.42 3.62 -1.48
N ASN A 40 -12.11 3.92 -1.45
CA ASN A 40 -11.25 3.52 -0.35
C ASN A 40 -11.71 4.15 0.97
N VAL A 41 -11.80 5.48 1.03
CA VAL A 41 -12.21 6.19 2.24
C VAL A 41 -13.70 6.00 2.54
N GLU A 42 -14.56 6.00 1.51
CA GLU A 42 -16.00 5.83 1.70
C GLU A 42 -16.36 4.42 2.21
N ALA A 43 -15.78 3.37 1.63
CA ALA A 43 -16.04 1.99 2.03
C ALA A 43 -15.44 1.69 3.41
N LEU A 44 -14.25 2.23 3.72
CA LEU A 44 -13.65 2.08 5.05
C LEU A 44 -14.55 2.71 6.13
N ASP A 45 -15.03 3.93 5.91
CA ASP A 45 -15.96 4.60 6.84
C ASP A 45 -17.24 3.80 7.04
N TRP A 46 -17.80 3.31 5.92
CA TRP A 46 -19.01 2.49 5.93
C TRP A 46 -18.80 1.23 6.74
N LEU A 47 -17.67 0.53 6.50
CA LEU A 47 -17.34 -0.77 7.09
C LEU A 47 -17.05 -0.67 8.58
N LEU A 48 -16.33 0.39 8.98
CA LEU A 48 -15.93 0.61 10.38
C LEU A 48 -17.00 1.32 11.22
N ALA A 49 -18.18 1.59 10.65
CA ALA A 49 -19.30 2.15 11.41
C ALA A 49 -19.71 1.24 12.57
N ALA A 50 -19.98 1.82 13.74
CA ALA A 50 -20.27 1.06 14.96
C ALA A 50 -21.38 -0.01 14.83
N PRO A 51 -22.50 0.20 14.12
CA PRO A 51 -23.49 -0.85 13.87
C PRO A 51 -22.91 -2.06 13.14
N ARG A 52 -22.08 -1.84 12.11
CA ARG A 52 -21.49 -2.94 11.35
C ARG A 52 -20.47 -3.71 12.15
N LEU A 53 -19.64 -3.02 12.94
CA LEU A 53 -18.70 -3.71 13.84
C LEU A 53 -19.42 -4.62 14.84
N ARG A 54 -20.61 -4.24 15.31
CA ARG A 54 -21.45 -5.12 16.16
C ARG A 54 -21.92 -6.36 15.40
N ASP A 55 -22.38 -6.19 14.16
CA ASP A 55 -22.82 -7.31 13.32
C ASP A 55 -21.66 -8.27 12.98
N LEU A 56 -20.48 -7.71 12.69
CA LEU A 56 -19.25 -8.46 12.45
C LEU A 56 -18.79 -9.21 13.70
N GLU A 57 -18.85 -8.58 14.88
CA GLU A 57 -18.58 -9.28 16.14
C GLU A 57 -19.55 -10.45 16.35
N ALA A 58 -20.85 -10.24 16.11
CA ALA A 58 -21.84 -11.30 16.22
C ALA A 58 -21.57 -12.44 15.23
N ARG A 59 -21.15 -12.11 14.00
CA ARG A 59 -20.72 -13.09 12.98
C ARG A 59 -19.50 -13.88 13.46
N VAL A 60 -18.45 -13.23 13.95
CA VAL A 60 -17.23 -13.87 14.49
C VAL A 60 -17.59 -14.78 15.66
N ARG A 61 -18.39 -14.30 16.61
CA ARG A 61 -18.85 -15.09 17.77
C ARG A 61 -19.55 -16.38 17.35
N ARG A 62 -20.54 -16.28 16.45
CA ARG A 62 -21.28 -17.46 15.96
C ARG A 62 -20.39 -18.46 15.23
N ARG A 63 -19.41 -17.99 14.46
CA ARG A 63 -18.43 -18.87 13.77
C ARG A 63 -17.49 -19.52 14.78
N PHE A 64 -16.95 -18.76 15.73
CA PHE A 64 -16.06 -19.24 16.78
C PHE A 64 -16.72 -20.33 17.62
N ASP A 65 -17.92 -20.06 18.16
CA ASP A 65 -18.62 -21.01 19.04
C ASP A 65 -18.93 -22.34 18.33
N ARG A 66 -19.19 -22.30 17.02
CA ARG A 66 -19.42 -23.48 16.20
C ARG A 66 -18.16 -24.32 16.04
N LEU A 67 -17.03 -23.67 15.73
CA LEU A 67 -15.75 -24.37 15.57
C LEU A 67 -15.23 -24.89 16.91
N ASP A 68 -15.30 -24.09 17.98
CA ASP A 68 -14.82 -24.48 19.31
C ASP A 68 -15.60 -25.67 19.89
N ARG A 69 -16.88 -25.84 19.53
CA ARG A 69 -17.71 -27.01 19.89
C ARG A 69 -17.43 -28.27 19.06
N SER A 70 -16.64 -28.18 18.00
CA SER A 70 -16.32 -29.34 17.16
C SER A 70 -15.53 -30.40 17.94
N ALA A 71 -15.62 -31.66 17.49
CA ALA A 71 -14.89 -32.77 18.12
C ALA A 71 -13.39 -32.76 17.76
N GLY A 72 -13.03 -32.13 16.63
CA GLY A 72 -11.66 -31.91 16.18
C GLY A 72 -11.60 -30.83 15.11
N LEU A 73 -10.40 -30.27 14.90
CA LEU A 73 -10.12 -29.25 13.88
C LEU A 73 -9.14 -29.82 12.85
N ASP A 74 -9.58 -29.91 11.59
CA ASP A 74 -8.67 -30.03 10.44
C ASP A 74 -7.87 -28.73 10.25
N HIS A 75 -6.80 -28.76 9.45
CA HIS A 75 -5.90 -27.63 9.25
C HIS A 75 -6.61 -26.31 8.90
N GLY A 76 -7.52 -26.33 7.93
CA GLY A 76 -8.28 -25.13 7.55
C GLY A 76 -9.14 -24.59 8.69
N ARG A 77 -9.75 -25.47 9.49
CA ARG A 77 -10.50 -25.08 10.68
C ARG A 77 -9.60 -24.60 11.82
N GLN A 78 -8.36 -25.08 11.93
CA GLN A 78 -7.38 -24.57 12.88
C GLN A 78 -7.05 -23.11 12.57
N LEU A 79 -6.72 -22.80 11.31
CA LEU A 79 -6.48 -21.42 10.84
C LEU A 79 -7.69 -20.51 11.06
N ALA A 80 -8.89 -20.99 10.70
CA ALA A 80 -10.12 -20.24 10.90
C ALA A 80 -10.40 -19.99 12.40
N TRP A 81 -10.17 -20.99 13.26
CA TRP A 81 -10.35 -20.85 14.71
C TRP A 81 -9.40 -19.79 15.27
N LEU A 82 -8.12 -19.79 14.86
CA LEU A 82 -7.12 -18.80 15.29
C LEU A 82 -7.50 -17.38 14.86
N ALA A 83 -7.92 -17.19 13.60
CA ALA A 83 -8.38 -15.90 13.11
C ALA A 83 -9.60 -15.39 13.88
N LEU A 84 -10.57 -16.26 14.16
CA LEU A 84 -11.77 -15.91 14.93
C LEU A 84 -11.43 -15.61 16.40
N HIS A 85 -10.52 -16.36 17.00
CA HIS A 85 -10.01 -16.11 18.35
C HIS A 85 -9.38 -14.72 18.47
N ASP A 86 -8.51 -14.35 17.52
CA ASP A 86 -7.90 -13.03 17.46
C ASP A 86 -8.93 -11.93 17.19
N GLY A 87 -9.93 -12.18 16.34
CA GLY A 87 -11.07 -11.28 16.13
C GLY A 87 -11.85 -10.97 17.40
N LEU A 88 -12.07 -11.98 18.26
CA LEU A 88 -12.74 -11.78 19.54
C LEU A 88 -11.89 -10.98 20.55
N ARG A 89 -10.56 -11.13 20.49
CA ARG A 89 -9.63 -10.28 21.27
C ARG A 89 -9.64 -8.84 20.76
N ALA A 90 -9.70 -8.65 19.44
CA ALA A 90 -9.84 -7.34 18.83
C ALA A 90 -11.16 -6.66 19.21
N ALA A 91 -12.29 -7.38 19.17
CA ALA A 91 -13.57 -6.88 19.66
C ALA A 91 -13.56 -6.55 21.17
N ALA A 92 -12.79 -7.29 21.97
CA ALA A 92 -12.57 -6.93 23.37
C ALA A 92 -11.77 -5.63 23.50
N ALA A 93 -10.72 -5.43 22.71
CA ALA A 93 -9.95 -4.19 22.67
C ALA A 93 -10.85 -2.98 22.34
N LEU A 94 -11.70 -3.09 21.33
CA LEU A 94 -12.65 -2.04 20.95
C LEU A 94 -13.61 -1.62 22.08
N ARG A 95 -13.99 -2.55 22.97
CA ARG A 95 -14.85 -2.26 24.13
C ARG A 95 -14.12 -1.62 25.31
N HIS A 96 -12.82 -1.84 25.42
CA HIS A 96 -12.00 -1.46 26.57
C HIS A 96 -11.01 -0.33 26.27
N SER A 97 -10.92 0.13 25.02
CA SER A 97 -9.93 1.10 24.56
C SER A 97 -10.00 2.44 25.30
N GLY A 98 -11.18 2.82 25.85
CA GLY A 98 -11.35 4.06 26.62
C GLY A 98 -10.64 4.16 27.97
N LYS A 99 -10.17 3.05 28.56
CA LYS A 99 -9.59 3.04 29.91
C LYS A 99 -8.14 3.52 29.99
N THR A 100 -7.43 3.58 28.86
CA THR A 100 -5.96 3.66 28.84
C THR A 100 -5.43 5.10 28.78
N VAL A 101 -6.27 6.09 28.45
CA VAL A 101 -5.82 7.48 28.17
C VAL A 101 -6.28 8.48 29.24
N GLY A 102 -6.26 8.10 30.52
CA GLY A 102 -6.58 9.00 31.64
C GLY A 102 -8.04 9.50 31.69
N ARG A 103 -8.94 8.91 30.90
CA ARG A 103 -10.37 9.24 30.92
C ARG A 103 -11.06 8.68 32.15
N ALA A 104 -12.12 9.35 32.60
CA ALA A 104 -12.99 8.87 33.67
C ALA A 104 -13.46 7.43 33.39
N ARG A 105 -13.62 6.62 34.45
CA ARG A 105 -13.93 5.16 34.41
C ARG A 105 -15.12 4.73 33.51
N ASN A 106 -15.93 5.68 33.00
CA ASN A 106 -17.15 5.45 32.23
C ASN A 106 -17.08 5.91 30.75
N ASP A 107 -16.01 6.59 30.31
CA ASP A 107 -15.84 6.96 28.89
C ASP A 107 -15.26 5.78 28.11
N ARG A 108 -16.13 5.00 27.48
CA ARG A 108 -15.72 3.95 26.54
C ARG A 108 -15.42 4.61 25.20
N GLY A 109 -14.15 4.89 24.93
CA GLY A 109 -13.72 5.39 23.63
C GLY A 109 -14.24 4.52 22.48
N SER A 110 -14.82 5.15 21.46
CA SER A 110 -15.46 4.48 20.33
C SER A 110 -14.61 4.55 19.05
N ILE A 111 -14.91 3.71 18.06
CA ILE A 111 -14.30 3.80 16.73
C ILE A 111 -14.53 5.18 16.09
N GLU A 112 -15.68 5.81 16.34
CA GLU A 112 -15.97 7.15 15.80
C GLU A 112 -15.09 8.21 16.47
N GLU A 113 -14.85 8.11 17.78
CA GLU A 113 -13.93 9.03 18.45
C GLU A 113 -12.48 8.85 18.00
N ALA A 114 -12.05 7.63 17.71
CA ALA A 114 -10.73 7.37 17.15
C ALA A 114 -10.60 8.02 15.77
N LYS A 115 -11.60 7.85 14.89
CA LYS A 115 -11.63 8.51 13.58
C LYS A 115 -11.68 10.04 13.71
N ASP A 116 -12.50 10.58 14.62
CA ASP A 116 -12.59 12.02 14.87
C ASP A 116 -11.26 12.61 15.36
N LEU A 117 -10.53 11.88 16.21
CA LEU A 117 -9.20 12.27 16.66
C LEU A 117 -8.20 12.29 15.51
N LEU A 118 -8.16 11.24 14.70
CA LEU A 118 -7.29 11.14 13.52
C LEU A 118 -7.61 12.25 12.50
N ARG A 119 -8.88 12.63 12.38
CA ARG A 119 -9.40 13.75 11.57
C ARG A 119 -9.18 15.14 12.19
N GLY A 120 -8.46 15.24 13.30
CA GLY A 120 -8.18 16.53 13.96
C GLY A 120 -9.38 17.20 14.64
N ARG A 121 -10.55 16.54 14.71
CA ARG A 121 -11.78 17.07 15.35
C ARG A 121 -11.69 17.09 16.88
N ARG A 122 -10.58 16.61 17.43
CA ARG A 122 -10.23 16.65 18.86
C ARG A 122 -9.01 17.55 19.12
N GLY A 123 -8.76 18.51 18.23
CA GLY A 123 -7.65 19.47 18.34
C GLY A 123 -6.28 18.79 18.31
N ASP A 124 -5.37 19.28 19.15
CA ASP A 124 -3.96 18.84 19.18
C ASP A 124 -3.73 17.41 19.68
N LEU A 125 -4.78 16.66 20.06
CA LEU A 125 -4.66 15.26 20.50
C LEU A 125 -4.11 14.32 19.42
N PHE A 126 -4.22 14.69 18.14
CA PHE A 126 -3.52 14.00 17.05
C PHE A 126 -2.00 13.96 17.24
N PHE A 127 -1.45 15.00 17.86
CA PHE A 127 -0.01 15.16 18.11
C PHE A 127 0.42 14.71 19.51
N ASP A 128 -0.50 14.12 20.28
CA ASP A 128 -0.17 13.48 21.55
C ASP A 128 0.14 11.97 21.33
N PRO A 129 1.34 11.48 21.71
CA PRO A 129 1.76 10.10 21.43
C PRO A 129 0.84 9.00 21.98
N ALA A 130 0.19 9.23 23.11
CA ALA A 130 -0.68 8.22 23.74
C ALA A 130 -2.07 8.22 23.08
N HIS A 131 -2.64 9.41 22.86
CA HIS A 131 -3.94 9.54 22.20
C HIS A 131 -3.90 9.12 20.73
N TYR A 132 -2.87 9.51 19.99
CA TYR A 132 -2.64 9.06 18.63
C TYR A 132 -2.49 7.53 18.56
N GLY A 133 -1.66 6.96 19.44
CA GLY A 133 -1.45 5.51 19.50
C GLY A 133 -2.75 4.75 19.77
N TRP A 134 -3.55 5.22 20.72
CA TRP A 134 -4.88 4.67 21.01
C TRP A 134 -5.82 4.70 19.79
N ALA A 135 -5.85 5.81 19.06
CA ALA A 135 -6.73 5.95 17.90
C ALA A 135 -6.33 5.00 16.77
N ALA A 136 -5.03 4.92 16.46
CA ALA A 136 -4.47 3.98 15.49
C ALA A 136 -4.73 2.51 15.89
N ASP A 137 -4.47 2.15 17.15
CA ASP A 137 -4.74 0.79 17.69
C ASP A 137 -6.24 0.44 17.59
N THR A 138 -7.13 1.42 17.79
CA THR A 138 -8.58 1.22 17.69
C THR A 138 -9.02 0.92 16.26
N VAL A 139 -8.48 1.64 15.26
CA VAL A 139 -8.74 1.36 13.84
C VAL A 139 -8.18 -0.01 13.44
N GLU A 140 -6.94 -0.32 13.84
CA GLU A 140 -6.32 -1.62 13.56
C GLU A 140 -7.10 -2.78 14.20
N ALA A 141 -7.58 -2.62 15.43
CA ALA A 141 -8.43 -3.63 16.08
C ALA A 141 -9.74 -3.84 15.32
N ALA A 142 -10.35 -2.77 14.78
CA ALA A 142 -11.55 -2.88 13.97
C ALA A 142 -11.28 -3.67 12.67
N LEU A 143 -10.16 -3.42 12.00
CA LEU A 143 -9.74 -4.17 10.80
C LEU A 143 -9.40 -5.64 11.08
N ARG A 144 -8.81 -5.94 12.24
CA ARG A 144 -8.60 -7.33 12.70
C ARG A 144 -9.93 -8.05 12.91
N LEU A 145 -10.93 -7.36 13.46
CA LEU A 145 -12.29 -7.90 13.60
C LEU A 145 -12.94 -8.17 12.23
N VAL A 146 -12.81 -7.24 11.28
CA VAL A 146 -13.26 -7.43 9.89
C VAL A 146 -12.59 -8.67 9.28
N SER A 147 -11.27 -8.75 9.33
CA SER A 147 -10.50 -9.88 8.79
C SER A 147 -10.98 -11.21 9.38
N ALA A 148 -11.17 -11.28 10.70
CA ALA A 148 -11.71 -12.47 11.35
C ALA A 148 -13.13 -12.83 10.88
N ALA A 149 -14.01 -11.85 10.67
CA ALA A 149 -15.39 -12.06 10.22
C ALA A 149 -15.47 -12.69 8.81
N TYR A 150 -14.48 -12.40 7.97
CA TYR A 150 -14.35 -12.85 6.58
C TYR A 150 -13.16 -13.79 6.36
N SER A 151 -12.58 -14.34 7.43
CA SER A 151 -11.46 -15.29 7.35
C SER A 151 -11.77 -16.41 6.35
N PRO A 152 -10.85 -16.71 5.41
CA PRO A 152 -9.40 -16.45 5.47
C PRO A 152 -8.90 -15.09 4.95
N VAL A 153 -9.78 -14.13 4.63
CA VAL A 153 -9.30 -12.78 4.27
C VAL A 153 -8.49 -12.15 5.41
N SER A 154 -7.39 -11.51 5.05
CA SER A 154 -6.58 -10.66 5.90
C SER A 154 -6.48 -9.29 5.26
N MET A 155 -7.05 -8.29 5.92
CA MET A 155 -7.16 -6.94 5.41
C MET A 155 -6.64 -5.94 6.44
N ASP A 156 -5.68 -5.13 6.01
CA ASP A 156 -5.22 -3.93 6.72
C ASP A 156 -5.35 -2.70 5.81
N LEU A 157 -4.87 -1.53 6.24
CA LEU A 157 -4.95 -0.30 5.44
C LEU A 157 -3.99 -0.26 4.23
N ARG A 158 -3.28 -1.36 3.94
CA ARG A 158 -2.30 -1.46 2.84
C ARG A 158 -2.63 -2.57 1.86
N SER A 159 -3.30 -3.59 2.35
CA SER A 159 -3.35 -4.87 1.66
C SER A 159 -4.66 -5.57 1.92
N TYR A 160 -5.16 -6.16 0.84
CA TYR A 160 -6.24 -7.12 0.84
C TYR A 160 -5.64 -8.46 0.41
N ARG A 161 -5.61 -9.44 1.31
CA ARG A 161 -4.99 -10.75 1.04
C ARG A 161 -5.95 -11.88 1.35
N THR A 162 -6.07 -12.82 0.43
CA THR A 162 -6.53 -14.18 0.70
C THR A 162 -5.44 -15.13 0.22
N PRO A 163 -5.44 -16.40 0.66
CA PRO A 163 -4.41 -17.35 0.22
C PRO A 163 -4.43 -17.62 -1.30
N PHE A 164 -5.52 -17.28 -2.00
CA PHE A 164 -5.70 -17.51 -3.43
C PHE A 164 -6.12 -16.24 -4.19
N ALA A 165 -5.91 -15.06 -3.58
CA ALA A 165 -6.37 -13.80 -4.13
C ALA A 165 -5.72 -13.55 -5.48
N PHE A 166 -6.55 -13.15 -6.45
CA PHE A 166 -6.07 -12.71 -7.76
C PHE A 166 -5.24 -13.75 -8.55
N LEU A 167 -5.37 -15.04 -8.25
CA LEU A 167 -4.67 -16.10 -8.99
C LEU A 167 -5.30 -16.39 -10.37
N ASN A 168 -6.63 -16.46 -10.44
CA ASN A 168 -7.40 -16.73 -11.66
C ASN A 168 -8.84 -16.27 -11.49
N GLU A 169 -9.63 -16.28 -12.58
CA GLU A 169 -11.02 -15.81 -12.59
C GLU A 169 -11.90 -16.51 -11.54
N GLN A 170 -11.75 -17.82 -11.37
CA GLN A 170 -12.58 -18.60 -10.44
C GLN A 170 -12.33 -18.17 -8.99
N GLU A 171 -11.06 -18.03 -8.58
CA GLU A 171 -10.71 -17.59 -7.23
C GLU A 171 -11.13 -16.13 -7.00
N ILE A 172 -10.91 -15.25 -7.98
CA ILE A 172 -11.35 -13.84 -7.91
C ILE A 172 -12.86 -13.76 -7.69
N ARG A 173 -13.64 -14.52 -8.46
CA ARG A 173 -15.10 -14.52 -8.36
C ARG A 173 -15.61 -15.13 -7.04
N SER A 174 -14.94 -16.16 -6.55
CA SER A 174 -15.22 -16.73 -5.22
C SER A 174 -15.01 -15.68 -4.13
N ASP A 175 -13.89 -14.97 -4.19
CA ASP A 175 -13.52 -13.97 -3.18
C ASP A 175 -14.36 -12.68 -3.29
N ALA A 176 -15.01 -12.43 -4.44
CA ALA A 176 -15.95 -11.31 -4.65
C ALA A 176 -17.37 -11.55 -4.09
N SER A 177 -17.67 -12.75 -3.58
CA SER A 177 -18.99 -13.07 -3.05
C SER A 177 -19.30 -12.35 -1.72
N PRO A 178 -20.58 -12.10 -1.40
CA PRO A 178 -21.00 -11.45 -0.14
C PRO A 178 -20.44 -12.11 1.13
N GLU A 179 -20.21 -13.42 1.06
CA GLU A 179 -19.68 -14.21 2.17
C GLU A 179 -18.18 -13.99 2.39
N HIS A 180 -17.41 -13.64 1.35
CA HIS A 180 -15.95 -13.56 1.40
C HIS A 180 -15.40 -12.14 1.27
N ASP A 181 -16.12 -11.21 0.66
CA ASP A 181 -15.70 -9.82 0.48
C ASP A 181 -16.26 -8.89 1.58
N PRO A 182 -15.41 -8.32 2.45
CA PRO A 182 -15.78 -7.29 3.41
C PRO A 182 -16.45 -6.05 2.82
N MET A 183 -16.12 -5.69 1.57
CA MET A 183 -16.57 -4.47 0.90
C MET A 183 -17.84 -4.67 0.08
N HIS A 184 -18.29 -5.91 -0.13
CA HIS A 184 -19.44 -6.23 -0.96
C HIS A 184 -20.68 -5.40 -0.61
N GLY A 185 -20.99 -5.24 0.69
CA GLY A 185 -22.17 -4.48 1.10
C GLY A 185 -22.10 -2.98 0.81
N TYR A 186 -20.91 -2.39 0.71
CA TYR A 186 -20.75 -1.02 0.23
C TYR A 186 -20.94 -0.95 -1.29
N PHE A 187 -20.34 -1.90 -2.03
CA PHE A 187 -20.44 -1.99 -3.49
C PHE A 187 -21.88 -2.20 -3.96
N ALA A 188 -22.58 -3.19 -3.38
CA ALA A 188 -23.94 -3.56 -3.74
C ALA A 188 -25.01 -2.60 -3.20
N GLY A 189 -24.66 -1.79 -2.20
CA GLY A 189 -25.56 -0.81 -1.58
C GLY A 189 -25.19 0.62 -1.98
N PRO A 190 -24.62 1.44 -1.07
CA PRO A 190 -24.43 2.88 -1.30
C PRO A 190 -23.80 3.29 -2.63
N LEU A 191 -22.82 2.53 -3.14
CA LEU A 191 -22.19 2.83 -4.42
C LEU A 191 -23.12 2.51 -5.60
N SER A 192 -23.76 1.34 -5.59
CA SER A 192 -24.75 0.97 -6.60
C SER A 192 -25.97 1.90 -6.59
N ASP A 193 -26.45 2.32 -5.41
CA ASP A 193 -27.55 3.29 -5.29
C ASP A 193 -27.18 4.65 -5.87
N ARG A 194 -25.90 5.06 -5.74
CA ARG A 194 -25.38 6.27 -6.37
C ARG A 194 -25.35 6.14 -7.89
N ILE A 195 -24.83 5.01 -8.39
CA ILE A 195 -24.75 4.71 -9.83
C ILE A 195 -26.13 4.76 -10.49
N ASP A 196 -27.14 4.14 -9.87
CA ASP A 196 -28.51 4.11 -10.36
C ASP A 196 -29.16 5.51 -10.33
N ARG A 197 -29.10 6.19 -9.18
CA ARG A 197 -29.67 7.53 -9.00
C ARG A 197 -29.09 8.54 -9.98
N GLU A 198 -27.78 8.50 -10.20
CA GLU A 198 -27.09 9.44 -11.08
C GLU A 198 -27.11 9.03 -12.55
N ARG A 199 -27.65 7.84 -12.87
CA ARG A 199 -27.75 7.28 -14.22
C ARG A 199 -26.38 7.21 -14.91
N ILE A 200 -25.42 6.61 -14.22
CA ILE A 200 -24.05 6.44 -14.73
C ILE A 200 -24.05 5.45 -15.90
N ASP A 201 -23.39 5.83 -17.00
CA ASP A 201 -23.28 5.02 -18.22
C ASP A 201 -21.98 4.20 -18.28
N LEU A 202 -20.92 4.71 -17.65
CA LEU A 202 -19.57 4.12 -17.64
C LEU A 202 -18.90 4.34 -16.28
N VAL A 203 -18.30 3.28 -15.73
CA VAL A 203 -17.44 3.35 -14.53
C VAL A 203 -15.99 3.08 -14.92
N GLY A 204 -15.11 4.04 -14.60
CA GLY A 204 -13.66 3.89 -14.70
C GLY A 204 -13.05 3.61 -13.34
N ILE A 205 -12.35 2.49 -13.18
CA ILE A 205 -11.69 2.08 -11.92
C ILE A 205 -10.18 2.27 -12.04
N SER A 206 -9.58 3.05 -11.15
CA SER A 206 -8.12 3.27 -11.12
C SER A 206 -7.46 2.43 -10.02
N ALA A 207 -6.96 1.25 -10.39
CA ALA A 207 -6.23 0.33 -9.50
C ALA A 207 -4.74 0.69 -9.47
N VAL A 208 -4.32 1.34 -8.39
CA VAL A 208 -2.99 1.96 -8.27
C VAL A 208 -1.99 1.01 -7.62
N PHE A 209 -2.40 0.33 -6.55
CA PHE A 209 -1.56 -0.55 -5.76
C PHE A 209 -1.95 -2.01 -5.94
N PRO A 210 -1.01 -2.97 -5.85
CA PRO A 210 -1.33 -4.39 -6.02
C PRO A 210 -2.45 -4.88 -5.09
N GLY A 211 -2.50 -4.37 -3.85
CA GLY A 211 -3.56 -4.70 -2.88
C GLY A 211 -4.98 -4.28 -3.29
N GLN A 212 -5.13 -3.44 -4.32
CA GLN A 212 -6.42 -2.98 -4.84
C GLN A 212 -6.96 -3.84 -5.99
N LEU A 213 -6.14 -4.74 -6.57
CA LEU A 213 -6.53 -5.51 -7.75
C LEU A 213 -7.72 -6.45 -7.47
N GLN A 214 -7.64 -7.24 -6.39
CA GLN A 214 -8.76 -8.11 -6.00
C GLN A 214 -10.04 -7.32 -5.69
N PRO A 215 -10.03 -6.27 -4.84
CA PRO A 215 -11.24 -5.46 -4.61
C PRO A 215 -11.77 -4.73 -5.87
N ALA A 216 -10.90 -4.30 -6.79
CA ALA A 216 -11.32 -3.69 -8.05
C ALA A 216 -12.16 -4.67 -8.90
N TRP A 217 -11.73 -5.93 -8.97
CA TRP A 217 -12.51 -7.00 -9.62
C TRP A 217 -13.79 -7.32 -8.84
N SER A 218 -13.73 -7.39 -7.50
CA SER A 218 -14.93 -7.62 -6.68
C SER A 218 -16.00 -6.54 -6.89
N LEU A 219 -15.57 -5.28 -6.93
CA LEU A 219 -16.41 -4.13 -7.28
C LEU A 219 -17.02 -4.31 -8.67
N ALA A 220 -16.19 -4.55 -9.69
CA ALA A 220 -16.65 -4.70 -11.06
C ALA A 220 -17.63 -5.88 -11.25
N TRP A 221 -17.41 -7.01 -10.58
CA TRP A 221 -18.33 -8.15 -10.58
C TRP A 221 -19.67 -7.80 -9.94
N THR A 222 -19.64 -7.10 -8.80
CA THR A 222 -20.85 -6.64 -8.12
C THR A 222 -21.66 -5.70 -9.01
N LEU A 223 -20.98 -4.75 -9.66
CA LEU A 223 -21.61 -3.82 -10.59
C LEU A 223 -22.16 -4.52 -11.83
N ARG A 224 -21.43 -5.47 -12.44
CA ARG A 224 -21.90 -6.22 -13.61
C ARG A 224 -23.15 -7.05 -13.31
N GLN A 225 -23.23 -7.64 -12.12
CA GLN A 225 -24.42 -8.39 -11.69
C GLN A 225 -25.64 -7.47 -11.51
N ARG A 226 -25.43 -6.26 -10.98
CA ARG A 226 -26.50 -5.30 -10.73
C ARG A 226 -26.93 -4.55 -11.99
N PHE A 227 -25.97 -4.23 -12.86
CA PHE A 227 -26.14 -3.41 -14.06
C PHE A 227 -25.46 -4.08 -15.27
N PRO A 228 -26.10 -5.07 -15.93
CA PRO A 228 -25.47 -5.80 -17.02
C PRO A 228 -25.01 -4.93 -18.21
N GLY A 229 -25.70 -3.82 -18.46
CA GLY A 229 -25.38 -2.86 -19.51
C GLY A 229 -24.40 -1.73 -19.11
N LEU A 230 -23.94 -1.70 -17.86
CA LEU A 230 -22.96 -0.71 -17.42
C LEU A 230 -21.60 -1.00 -18.04
N ARG A 231 -20.97 0.02 -18.62
CA ARG A 231 -19.63 -0.08 -19.19
C ARG A 231 -18.59 0.00 -18.08
N LEU A 232 -17.64 -0.93 -18.06
CA LEU A 232 -16.63 -1.05 -17.02
C LEU A 232 -15.24 -0.96 -17.64
N VAL A 233 -14.47 0.05 -17.23
CA VAL A 233 -13.08 0.27 -17.65
C VAL A 233 -12.18 0.22 -16.43
N VAL A 234 -11.02 -0.42 -16.53
CA VAL A 234 -10.01 -0.42 -15.46
C VAL A 234 -8.68 0.11 -15.96
N GLY A 235 -7.92 0.78 -15.11
CA GLY A 235 -6.59 1.27 -15.43
C GLY A 235 -5.74 1.41 -14.17
N GLY A 236 -4.53 1.95 -14.33
CA GLY A 236 -3.64 2.30 -13.24
C GLY A 236 -2.34 1.49 -13.20
N PRO A 237 -1.36 1.94 -12.41
CA PRO A 237 -0.01 1.37 -12.40
C PRO A 237 0.02 -0.10 -11.95
N ALA A 238 -0.71 -0.50 -10.90
CA ALA A 238 -0.74 -1.90 -10.49
C ALA A 238 -1.31 -2.83 -11.57
N LEU A 239 -2.36 -2.40 -12.27
CA LEU A 239 -2.90 -3.13 -13.41
C LEU A 239 -1.85 -3.25 -14.52
N THR A 240 -1.23 -2.12 -14.88
CA THR A 240 -0.21 -2.06 -15.94
C THR A 240 0.93 -3.03 -15.64
N GLN A 241 1.49 -2.98 -14.44
CA GLN A 241 2.57 -3.85 -13.98
C GLN A 241 2.20 -5.34 -14.01
N ARG A 242 0.91 -5.70 -13.86
CA ARG A 242 0.47 -7.09 -13.97
C ARG A 242 0.26 -7.51 -15.41
N MET A 243 -0.43 -6.69 -16.20
CA MET A 243 -0.89 -7.10 -17.52
C MET A 243 0.17 -6.97 -18.62
N VAL A 244 1.12 -6.03 -18.50
CA VAL A 244 2.11 -5.75 -19.57
C VAL A 244 3.03 -6.93 -19.88
N HIS A 245 3.18 -7.87 -18.96
CA HIS A 245 4.04 -9.05 -19.10
C HIS A 245 3.26 -10.35 -19.39
N LEU A 246 1.94 -10.26 -19.56
CA LEU A 246 1.10 -11.40 -19.92
C LEU A 246 0.90 -11.43 -21.44
N PRO A 247 0.76 -12.62 -22.06
CA PRO A 247 0.31 -12.71 -23.45
C PRO A 247 -1.06 -12.04 -23.63
N ASP A 248 -1.25 -11.28 -24.71
CA ASP A 248 -2.47 -10.49 -24.95
C ASP A 248 -3.76 -11.32 -24.85
N ALA A 249 -3.76 -12.55 -25.37
CA ALA A 249 -4.91 -13.46 -25.29
C ALA A 249 -5.25 -13.85 -23.83
N THR A 250 -4.22 -14.10 -23.01
CA THR A 250 -4.39 -14.40 -21.58
C THR A 250 -4.88 -13.17 -20.85
N ALA A 251 -4.24 -12.01 -21.06
CA ALA A 251 -4.62 -10.77 -20.41
C ALA A 251 -6.06 -10.35 -20.75
N THR A 252 -6.47 -10.52 -22.01
CA THR A 252 -7.84 -10.22 -22.46
C THR A 252 -8.86 -11.16 -21.81
N ARG A 253 -8.57 -12.47 -21.69
CA ARG A 253 -9.46 -13.41 -20.98
C ARG A 253 -9.59 -13.07 -19.51
N LEU A 254 -8.49 -12.71 -18.86
CA LEU A 254 -8.43 -12.35 -17.44
C LEU A 254 -9.06 -10.98 -17.12
N LEU A 255 -9.40 -10.20 -18.14
CA LEU A 255 -10.00 -8.88 -18.00
C LEU A 255 -11.46 -8.95 -17.49
N VAL A 256 -12.15 -10.08 -17.66
CA VAL A 256 -13.53 -10.25 -17.17
C VAL A 256 -13.58 -9.90 -15.66
N PRO A 257 -14.49 -9.00 -15.22
CA PRO A 257 -15.73 -8.57 -15.89
C PRO A 257 -15.66 -7.20 -16.60
N PHE A 258 -14.47 -6.65 -16.81
CA PHE A 258 -14.28 -5.37 -17.49
C PHE A 258 -14.46 -5.49 -19.01
N ASP A 259 -14.94 -4.42 -19.63
CA ASP A 259 -15.02 -4.32 -21.09
C ASP A 259 -13.66 -3.95 -21.68
N ALA A 260 -12.96 -3.00 -21.04
CA ALA A 260 -11.64 -2.53 -21.47
C ALA A 260 -10.69 -2.29 -20.29
N ALA A 261 -9.39 -2.43 -20.55
CA ALA A 261 -8.31 -2.06 -19.64
C ALA A 261 -7.37 -1.06 -20.31
N VAL A 262 -7.01 0.00 -19.59
CA VAL A 262 -6.04 0.99 -20.03
C VAL A 262 -4.70 0.72 -19.34
N LEU A 263 -3.70 0.35 -20.13
CA LEU A 263 -2.31 0.20 -19.69
C LEU A 263 -1.58 1.54 -19.87
N PHE A 264 -0.63 1.82 -18.97
CA PHE A 264 0.14 3.08 -18.93
C PHE A 264 -0.73 4.31 -18.60
N GLU A 265 -0.54 5.42 -19.31
CA GLU A 265 -1.16 6.72 -19.03
C GLU A 265 -2.57 6.82 -19.62
N GLY A 266 -3.58 6.98 -18.76
CA GLY A 266 -4.98 6.85 -19.17
C GLY A 266 -5.68 8.13 -19.62
N GLU A 267 -5.02 9.29 -19.57
CA GLU A 267 -5.67 10.58 -19.79
C GLU A 267 -6.32 10.73 -21.17
N GLU A 268 -5.63 10.32 -22.24
CA GLU A 268 -6.16 10.38 -23.62
C GLU A 268 -7.02 9.16 -23.95
N ALA A 269 -6.50 7.96 -23.64
CA ALA A 269 -7.18 6.70 -23.92
C ALA A 269 -8.58 6.64 -23.29
N LEU A 270 -8.75 7.17 -22.08
CA LEU A 270 -10.07 7.20 -21.45
C LEU A 270 -11.04 8.16 -22.15
N CYS A 271 -10.57 9.31 -22.62
CA CYS A 271 -11.40 10.22 -23.43
C CYS A 271 -11.87 9.54 -24.71
N ASP A 272 -10.98 8.84 -25.40
CA ASP A 272 -11.31 8.13 -26.65
C ASP A 272 -12.29 6.99 -26.40
N ILE A 273 -12.09 6.21 -25.33
CA ILE A 273 -13.04 5.17 -24.92
C ILE A 273 -14.43 5.77 -24.67
N VAL A 274 -14.52 6.88 -23.95
CA VAL A 274 -15.82 7.51 -23.63
C VAL A 274 -16.49 8.06 -24.90
N ARG A 275 -15.74 8.69 -25.81
CA ARG A 275 -16.29 9.20 -27.08
C ARG A 275 -16.80 8.07 -27.98
N GLU A 276 -16.01 7.02 -28.15
CA GLU A 276 -16.39 5.87 -28.97
C GLU A 276 -17.58 5.11 -28.35
N ALA A 277 -17.59 4.94 -27.02
CA ALA A 277 -18.72 4.37 -26.30
C ALA A 277 -20.01 5.21 -26.46
N ALA A 278 -19.91 6.54 -26.43
CA ALA A 278 -21.03 7.46 -26.68
C ALA A 278 -21.53 7.38 -28.13
N ALA A 279 -20.66 7.07 -29.09
CA ALA A 279 -21.02 6.79 -30.48
C ALA A 279 -21.53 5.35 -30.71
N GLY A 280 -21.72 4.55 -29.66
CA GLY A 280 -22.22 3.18 -29.74
C GLY A 280 -21.15 2.13 -30.08
N ARG A 281 -19.87 2.49 -30.13
CA ARG A 281 -18.74 1.61 -30.45
C ARG A 281 -17.85 1.43 -29.21
N MET A 282 -18.30 0.65 -28.23
CA MET A 282 -17.48 0.40 -27.04
C MET A 282 -16.17 -0.31 -27.43
N PRO A 283 -14.99 0.25 -27.10
CA PRO A 283 -13.73 -0.47 -27.25
C PRO A 283 -13.66 -1.65 -26.27
N PHE A 284 -13.04 -2.75 -26.69
CA PHE A 284 -12.89 -3.97 -25.87
C PHE A 284 -11.43 -4.41 -25.75
N GLY A 285 -11.08 -5.00 -24.61
CA GLY A 285 -9.76 -5.58 -24.38
C GLY A 285 -8.72 -4.60 -23.87
N LEU A 286 -7.45 -4.86 -24.16
CA LEU A 286 -6.32 -4.06 -23.71
C LEU A 286 -6.10 -2.85 -24.63
N ILE A 287 -6.07 -1.67 -24.05
CA ILE A 287 -5.81 -0.40 -24.71
C ILE A 287 -4.55 0.20 -24.10
N ARG A 288 -3.58 0.56 -24.94
CA ARG A 288 -2.32 1.17 -24.48
C ARG A 288 -2.47 2.69 -24.56
N GLY A 289 -2.37 3.34 -23.41
CA GLY A 289 -2.30 4.80 -23.33
C GLY A 289 -0.93 5.34 -23.77
N THR A 290 -0.89 6.60 -24.17
CA THR A 290 0.30 7.29 -24.69
C THR A 290 1.23 7.72 -23.55
N PRO A 291 2.40 7.08 -23.31
CA PRO A 291 3.25 7.36 -22.15
C PRO A 291 4.11 8.64 -22.28
N SER A 292 3.81 9.50 -23.25
CA SER A 292 4.68 10.61 -23.68
C SER A 292 3.96 11.94 -23.93
N ARG A 293 2.74 12.12 -23.40
CA ARG A 293 2.07 13.44 -23.37
C ARG A 293 2.92 14.52 -22.71
N ASP A 294 2.81 15.75 -23.20
CA ASP A 294 3.38 16.91 -22.54
C ASP A 294 2.65 17.17 -21.21
N LEU A 295 3.39 17.12 -20.09
CA LEU A 295 2.84 17.38 -18.76
C LEU A 295 2.33 18.81 -18.60
N ALA A 296 2.77 19.75 -19.43
CA ALA A 296 2.24 21.12 -19.47
C ALA A 296 0.76 21.15 -19.89
N SER A 297 0.31 20.18 -20.69
CA SER A 297 -1.07 20.11 -21.18
C SER A 297 -2.06 19.58 -20.13
N LEU A 298 -1.57 18.96 -19.05
CA LEU A 298 -2.41 18.30 -18.07
C LEU A 298 -3.00 19.30 -17.06
N PRO A 299 -4.31 19.23 -16.75
CA PRO A 299 -4.97 20.11 -15.79
C PRO A 299 -4.52 19.90 -14.35
N PHE A 300 -4.99 20.81 -13.49
CA PHE A 300 -5.01 20.60 -12.05
C PHE A 300 -5.92 19.41 -11.69
N PRO A 301 -5.44 18.44 -10.87
CA PRO A 301 -6.28 17.36 -10.35
C PRO A 301 -7.38 17.91 -9.42
N LEU A 302 -8.65 17.59 -9.67
CA LEU A 302 -9.81 18.17 -8.95
C LEU A 302 -9.99 17.66 -7.51
N PHE A 303 -9.02 17.91 -6.64
CA PHE A 303 -9.04 17.50 -5.23
C PHE A 303 -10.24 18.08 -4.47
N GLU A 304 -10.73 19.26 -4.86
CA GLU A 304 -11.91 19.89 -4.24
C GLU A 304 -13.22 19.10 -4.43
N ARG A 305 -13.22 18.14 -5.36
CA ARG A 305 -14.36 17.25 -5.60
C ARG A 305 -14.28 15.96 -4.77
N LEU A 306 -13.20 15.76 -4.02
CA LEU A 306 -13.06 14.65 -3.09
C LEU A 306 -13.53 15.07 -1.68
N PRO A 307 -14.00 14.11 -0.85
CA PRO A 307 -14.42 14.39 0.51
C PRO A 307 -13.19 14.47 1.45
N LEU A 308 -12.40 15.54 1.32
CA LEU A 308 -11.12 15.72 2.02
C LEU A 308 -11.25 15.60 3.55
N GLU A 309 -12.41 15.96 4.11
CA GLU A 309 -12.74 15.88 5.54
C GLU A 309 -12.98 14.45 6.07
N ARG A 310 -13.04 13.45 5.18
CA ARG A 310 -13.24 12.04 5.53
C ARG A 310 -11.92 11.28 5.69
N TYR A 311 -10.83 11.74 5.09
CA TYR A 311 -9.51 11.13 5.26
C TYR A 311 -9.10 11.17 6.73
N LEU A 312 -8.39 10.16 7.20
CA LEU A 312 -8.02 9.99 8.60
C LEU A 312 -6.84 10.90 9.01
N ALA A 313 -6.78 12.13 8.53
CA ALA A 313 -5.76 13.12 8.83
C ALA A 313 -6.38 14.44 9.32
N PRO A 314 -5.70 15.22 10.19
CA PRO A 314 -6.25 16.46 10.76
C PRO A 314 -6.37 17.59 9.74
N GLU A 315 -5.59 17.52 8.67
CA GLU A 315 -5.62 18.45 7.55
C GLU A 315 -5.17 17.71 6.28
N PRO A 316 -5.54 18.20 5.07
CA PRO A 316 -5.14 17.55 3.83
C PRO A 316 -3.62 17.56 3.63
N VAL A 317 -3.05 16.39 3.34
CA VAL A 317 -1.76 16.24 2.69
C VAL A 317 -2.05 15.72 1.29
N LEU A 318 -1.68 16.49 0.25
CA LEU A 318 -2.09 16.17 -1.12
C LEU A 318 -0.90 15.64 -1.93
N PRO A 319 -1.05 14.53 -2.67
CA PRO A 319 -0.02 14.06 -3.58
C PRO A 319 0.02 14.91 -4.87
N TYR A 320 1.20 15.04 -5.46
CA TYR A 320 1.37 15.78 -6.71
C TYR A 320 2.48 15.19 -7.59
N ASP A 321 2.22 15.03 -8.89
CA ASP A 321 3.17 14.47 -9.87
C ASP A 321 3.96 15.58 -10.57
N ALA A 322 5.01 16.11 -9.91
CA ALA A 322 5.86 17.17 -10.51
C ALA A 322 6.66 16.69 -11.74
N SER A 323 6.91 15.39 -11.81
CA SER A 323 7.52 14.72 -12.96
C SER A 323 6.94 13.31 -13.11
N ARG A 324 7.18 12.67 -14.24
CA ARG A 324 6.90 11.24 -14.47
C ARG A 324 8.11 10.58 -15.10
N GLY A 325 8.30 9.29 -14.84
CA GLY A 325 9.50 8.56 -15.22
C GLY A 325 10.67 8.84 -14.28
N CYS A 326 11.74 8.06 -14.43
CA CYS A 326 12.97 8.18 -13.65
C CYS A 326 14.15 8.56 -14.54
N TYR A 327 14.86 9.64 -14.21
CA TYR A 327 16.04 10.08 -14.99
C TYR A 327 17.22 9.11 -14.89
N TRP A 328 17.28 8.30 -13.82
CA TRP A 328 18.29 7.26 -13.68
C TRP A 328 17.94 6.00 -14.48
N GLY A 329 16.71 5.49 -14.33
CA GLY A 329 16.12 4.44 -15.19
C GLY A 329 16.88 3.12 -15.33
N ARG A 330 17.89 2.85 -14.49
CA ARG A 330 18.84 1.74 -14.65
C ARG A 330 18.85 0.70 -13.53
N CYS A 331 18.19 0.96 -12.40
CA CYS A 331 18.19 0.05 -11.26
C CYS A 331 17.73 -1.36 -11.66
N SER A 332 18.57 -2.37 -11.45
CA SER A 332 18.34 -3.73 -11.94
C SER A 332 17.17 -4.43 -11.23
N PHE A 333 16.82 -4.02 -10.01
CA PHE A 333 15.67 -4.54 -9.26
C PHE A 333 14.33 -3.87 -9.61
N CYS A 334 14.37 -2.76 -10.34
CA CYS A 334 13.21 -1.88 -10.50
C CYS A 334 12.43 -2.21 -11.77
N HIS A 335 11.10 -2.25 -11.67
CA HIS A 335 10.20 -2.42 -12.82
C HIS A 335 9.94 -1.11 -13.58
N TYR A 336 10.25 0.05 -12.99
CA TYR A 336 10.25 1.36 -13.66
C TYR A 336 11.47 1.53 -14.60
N GLY A 337 12.38 0.55 -14.62
CA GLY A 337 13.66 0.56 -15.34
C GLY A 337 13.57 0.42 -16.87
N PRO A 338 14.64 -0.04 -17.52
CA PRO A 338 15.10 0.40 -18.84
C PRO A 338 14.00 0.54 -19.91
N VAL A 339 14.02 1.76 -20.47
CA VAL A 339 13.15 2.47 -21.42
C VAL A 339 12.43 1.67 -22.50
N ALA A 340 12.83 0.44 -22.79
CA ALA A 340 12.11 -0.44 -23.73
C ALA A 340 10.81 -1.02 -23.13
N GLU A 341 10.75 -1.21 -21.81
CA GLU A 341 9.62 -1.87 -21.12
C GLU A 341 9.11 -1.11 -19.87
N GLY A 342 9.76 0.00 -19.50
CA GLY A 342 9.38 0.85 -18.36
C GLY A 342 8.10 1.68 -18.61
N THR A 343 7.49 2.16 -17.52
CA THR A 343 6.16 2.80 -17.55
C THR A 343 6.13 4.22 -18.12
N ALA A 344 7.24 4.98 -18.09
CA ALA A 344 7.34 6.32 -18.68
C ALA A 344 8.80 6.79 -18.88
N LYS A 345 9.02 7.65 -19.88
CA LYS A 345 10.27 8.44 -20.01
C LYS A 345 10.27 9.59 -19.00
N TYR A 346 11.45 9.99 -18.52
CA TYR A 346 11.56 11.14 -17.61
C TYR A 346 11.10 12.44 -18.28
N ARG A 347 10.14 13.11 -17.65
CA ARG A 347 9.59 14.40 -18.08
C ARG A 347 9.08 15.18 -16.88
N GLU A 348 9.12 16.51 -16.96
CA GLU A 348 8.80 17.41 -15.87
C GLU A 348 7.63 18.32 -16.25
N ARG A 349 6.83 18.73 -15.25
CA ARG A 349 5.87 19.82 -15.42
C ARG A 349 6.61 21.17 -15.47
N PRO A 350 6.10 22.15 -16.25
CA PRO A 350 6.59 23.53 -16.14
C PRO A 350 6.45 24.05 -14.72
N LEU A 351 7.44 24.82 -14.24
CA LEU A 351 7.49 25.31 -12.86
C LEU A 351 6.29 26.21 -12.54
N GLU A 352 5.89 27.04 -13.50
CA GLU A 352 4.76 27.97 -13.39
C GLU A 352 3.46 27.19 -13.16
N THR A 353 3.29 26.06 -13.84
CA THR A 353 2.17 25.14 -13.63
C THR A 353 2.23 24.50 -12.25
N ILE A 354 3.41 24.07 -11.80
CA ILE A 354 3.58 23.48 -10.45
C ILE A 354 3.22 24.50 -9.37
N VAL A 355 3.73 25.73 -9.47
CA VAL A 355 3.45 26.83 -8.53
C VAL A 355 1.96 27.16 -8.51
N ALA A 356 1.32 27.28 -9.67
CA ALA A 356 -0.12 27.53 -9.76
C ALA A 356 -0.96 26.40 -9.13
N HIS A 357 -0.60 25.14 -9.38
CA HIS A 357 -1.26 23.99 -8.77
C HIS A 357 -1.03 23.94 -7.25
N ALA A 358 0.19 24.24 -6.79
CA ALA A 358 0.51 24.31 -5.37
C ALA A 358 -0.28 25.40 -4.65
N ALA A 359 -0.45 26.59 -5.25
CA ALA A 359 -1.29 27.65 -4.70
C ALA A 359 -2.76 27.22 -4.59
N ARG A 360 -3.29 26.47 -5.57
CA ARG A 360 -4.64 25.92 -5.49
C ARG A 360 -4.77 24.85 -4.41
N MET A 361 -3.80 23.94 -4.28
CA MET A 361 -3.76 22.97 -3.17
C MET A 361 -3.71 23.67 -1.81
N ARG A 362 -2.92 24.75 -1.69
CA ARG A 362 -2.88 25.58 -0.48
C ARG A 362 -4.24 26.19 -0.15
N ALA A 363 -4.97 26.68 -1.15
CA ALA A 363 -6.33 27.21 -0.98
C ALA A 363 -7.34 26.14 -0.52
N LEU A 364 -7.08 24.86 -0.80
CA LEU A 364 -7.86 23.73 -0.27
C LEU A 364 -7.47 23.32 1.16
N GLY A 365 -6.57 24.07 1.81
CA GLY A 365 -6.10 23.80 3.17
C GLY A 365 -4.87 22.89 3.25
N ALA A 366 -4.33 22.43 2.12
CA ALA A 366 -3.12 21.60 2.14
C ALA A 366 -1.88 22.45 2.46
N ARG A 367 -1.35 22.30 3.67
CA ARG A 367 -0.08 22.94 4.06
C ARG A 367 1.13 22.16 3.57
N ILE A 368 0.96 20.86 3.34
CA ILE A 368 2.00 19.92 2.91
C ILE A 368 1.56 19.23 1.62
N ILE A 369 2.49 19.14 0.66
CA ILE A 369 2.34 18.39 -0.58
C ILE A 369 3.38 17.26 -0.60
N TYR A 370 3.00 16.05 -0.98
CA TYR A 370 3.96 14.98 -1.24
C TYR A 370 4.16 14.82 -2.74
N LEU A 371 5.40 14.96 -3.22
CA LEU A 371 5.73 14.81 -4.63
C LEU A 371 5.75 13.31 -4.98
N SER A 372 4.65 12.83 -5.54
CA SER A 372 4.42 11.43 -5.88
C SER A 372 4.89 11.14 -7.30
N HIS A 373 6.20 10.94 -7.44
CA HIS A 373 6.89 10.60 -8.69
C HIS A 373 7.98 9.56 -8.44
N ASP A 374 8.62 9.02 -9.49
CA ASP A 374 9.58 7.92 -9.33
C ASP A 374 10.84 8.30 -8.54
N THR A 375 11.32 9.53 -8.72
CA THR A 375 12.43 10.13 -7.94
C THR A 375 12.59 11.61 -8.31
N LEU A 376 12.89 12.45 -7.32
CA LEU A 376 13.24 13.85 -7.54
C LEU A 376 14.66 13.96 -8.09
N SER A 377 14.85 14.69 -9.18
CA SER A 377 16.18 15.12 -9.59
C SER A 377 16.65 16.32 -8.75
N PRO A 378 17.92 16.38 -8.30
CA PRO A 378 18.43 17.53 -7.55
C PRO A 378 18.24 18.86 -8.29
N ALA A 379 18.32 18.83 -9.63
CA ALA A 379 18.11 20.00 -10.49
C ALA A 379 16.66 20.50 -10.47
N LEU A 380 15.67 19.60 -10.52
CA LEU A 380 14.26 19.96 -10.35
C LEU A 380 14.01 20.48 -8.93
N GLY A 381 14.56 19.82 -7.91
CA GLY A 381 14.41 20.23 -6.50
C GLY A 381 14.86 21.67 -6.25
N SER A 382 16.04 22.07 -6.74
CA SER A 382 16.54 23.45 -6.62
C SER A 382 15.65 24.48 -7.33
N ARG A 383 15.19 24.18 -8.55
CA ARG A 383 14.35 25.09 -9.33
C ARG A 383 12.95 25.22 -8.72
N LEU A 384 12.37 24.11 -8.29
CA LEU A 384 11.08 24.07 -7.62
C LEU A 384 11.10 24.86 -6.32
N ALA A 385 12.12 24.65 -5.47
CA ALA A 385 12.29 25.37 -4.22
C ALA A 385 12.32 26.90 -4.44
N ARG A 386 13.07 27.35 -5.44
CA ARG A 386 13.13 28.77 -5.81
C ARG A 386 11.77 29.29 -6.28
N ALA A 387 11.13 28.59 -7.21
CA ALA A 387 9.85 29.01 -7.78
C ALA A 387 8.73 29.07 -6.72
N LEU A 388 8.69 28.13 -5.77
CA LEU A 388 7.73 28.14 -4.67
C LEU A 388 7.98 29.29 -3.68
N ALA A 389 9.25 29.62 -3.42
CA ALA A 389 9.62 30.75 -2.57
C ALA A 389 9.28 32.10 -3.23
N GLU A 390 9.63 32.27 -4.51
CA GLU A 390 9.31 33.47 -5.30
C GLU A 390 7.80 33.68 -5.46
N GLY A 391 7.03 32.59 -5.58
CA GLY A 391 5.57 32.64 -5.64
C GLY A 391 4.88 32.80 -4.28
N GLU A 392 5.64 32.87 -3.18
CA GLU A 392 5.13 33.00 -1.79
C GLU A 392 4.00 32.02 -1.46
N VAL A 393 4.04 30.80 -2.02
CA VAL A 393 2.93 29.84 -1.98
C VAL A 393 2.65 29.34 -0.55
N GLY A 394 3.67 29.31 0.31
CA GLY A 394 3.53 28.92 1.72
C GLY A 394 3.20 27.43 1.95
N VAL A 395 3.58 26.57 1.00
CA VAL A 395 3.49 25.11 1.12
C VAL A 395 4.83 24.52 1.56
N ARG A 396 4.76 23.45 2.34
CA ARG A 396 5.90 22.56 2.57
C ARG A 396 5.78 21.33 1.69
N TRP A 397 6.90 20.67 1.39
CA TRP A 397 6.86 19.51 0.50
C TRP A 397 7.87 18.43 0.87
N GLY A 398 7.47 17.18 0.62
CA GLY A 398 8.31 16.00 0.76
C GLY A 398 8.38 15.20 -0.54
N SER A 399 9.38 14.33 -0.69
CA SER A 399 9.61 13.59 -1.93
C SER A 399 10.54 12.38 -1.74
N ASP A 400 10.51 11.46 -2.69
CA ASP A 400 11.54 10.45 -2.87
C ASP A 400 12.78 11.04 -3.57
N LEU A 401 13.99 10.69 -3.12
CA LEU A 401 15.25 11.22 -3.62
C LEU A 401 16.32 10.12 -3.72
N ARG A 402 17.05 10.09 -4.84
CA ARG A 402 18.27 9.28 -4.95
C ARG A 402 19.44 10.02 -4.29
N PRO A 403 20.22 9.39 -3.40
CA PRO A 403 21.42 10.02 -2.87
C PRO A 403 22.45 10.27 -3.98
N GLU A 404 22.97 11.49 -4.05
CA GLU A 404 23.93 11.91 -5.08
C GLU A 404 24.93 12.93 -4.54
N PRO A 405 26.11 13.08 -5.18
CA PRO A 405 27.07 14.13 -4.83
C PRO A 405 26.49 15.56 -4.89
N ALA A 406 25.45 15.79 -5.70
CA ALA A 406 24.77 17.08 -5.82
C ALA A 406 24.03 17.52 -4.55
N ILE A 407 23.79 16.61 -3.59
CA ILE A 407 23.13 16.91 -2.31
C ILE A 407 24.14 17.52 -1.34
N THR A 408 24.60 18.73 -1.66
CA THR A 408 25.56 19.51 -0.87
C THR A 408 24.84 20.28 0.25
N PRO A 409 25.57 20.80 1.25
CA PRO A 409 24.97 21.67 2.28
C PRO A 409 24.24 22.87 1.68
N ASP A 410 24.77 23.46 0.61
CA ASP A 410 24.19 24.63 -0.06
C ASP A 410 22.89 24.28 -0.76
N TRP A 411 22.85 23.13 -1.46
CA TRP A 411 21.63 22.60 -2.05
C TRP A 411 20.56 22.36 -0.98
N CYS A 412 20.93 21.71 0.13
CA CYS A 412 20.00 21.45 1.24
C CYS A 412 19.44 22.74 1.84
N ARG A 413 20.27 23.77 2.05
CA ARG A 413 19.81 25.09 2.52
C ARG A 413 18.85 25.74 1.53
N GLN A 414 19.15 25.68 0.23
CA GLN A 414 18.28 26.23 -0.81
C GLN A 414 16.91 25.55 -0.82
N VAL A 415 16.87 24.20 -0.80
CA VAL A 415 15.58 23.51 -0.83
C VAL A 415 14.79 23.67 0.48
N ALA A 416 15.47 23.76 1.63
CA ALA A 416 14.83 24.07 2.90
C ALA A 416 14.15 25.46 2.88
N GLN A 417 14.84 26.48 2.33
CA GLN A 417 14.26 27.83 2.16
C GLN A 417 13.03 27.82 1.25
N GLY A 418 13.00 26.94 0.25
CA GLY A 418 11.84 26.72 -0.62
C GLY A 418 10.78 25.77 -0.07
N GLY A 419 10.82 25.42 1.21
CA GLY A 419 9.79 24.64 1.89
C GLY A 419 10.00 23.12 1.93
N ALA A 420 11.15 22.60 1.49
CA ALA A 420 11.44 21.18 1.62
C ALA A 420 11.40 20.76 3.10
N LEU A 421 10.63 19.70 3.38
CA LEU A 421 10.34 19.19 4.71
C LEU A 421 11.02 17.84 4.95
N ALA A 422 10.98 16.96 3.95
CA ALA A 422 11.32 15.56 4.12
C ALA A 422 11.79 14.90 2.81
N PHE A 423 12.77 14.00 2.89
CA PHE A 423 13.17 13.14 1.79
C PHE A 423 13.30 11.68 2.21
N SER A 424 12.63 10.81 1.45
CA SER A 424 12.84 9.36 1.48
C SER A 424 13.99 9.01 0.55
N LEU A 425 15.07 8.49 1.10
CA LEU A 425 16.32 8.24 0.38
C LEU A 425 16.41 6.78 -0.05
N GLY A 426 16.40 6.53 -1.36
CA GLY A 426 16.66 5.20 -1.92
C GLY A 426 18.14 4.83 -1.79
N ILE A 427 18.55 4.38 -0.60
CA ILE A 427 19.90 3.94 -0.26
C ILE A 427 20.11 2.49 -0.69
N GLU A 428 19.09 1.65 -0.49
CA GLU A 428 19.02 0.21 -0.82
C GLU A 428 19.99 -0.68 -0.03
N SER A 429 21.29 -0.36 -0.03
CA SER A 429 22.32 -1.15 0.63
C SER A 429 23.48 -0.28 1.13
N GLY A 430 24.12 -0.70 2.22
CA GLY A 430 25.39 -0.14 2.70
C GLY A 430 26.62 -0.72 1.99
N SER A 431 26.45 -1.79 1.20
CA SER A 431 27.56 -2.50 0.57
C SER A 431 27.86 -2.00 -0.84
N PRO A 432 29.11 -1.57 -1.14
CA PRO A 432 29.50 -1.12 -2.48
C PRO A 432 29.24 -2.15 -3.58
N ARG A 433 29.53 -3.43 -3.33
CA ARG A 433 29.35 -4.50 -4.32
C ARG A 433 27.86 -4.71 -4.64
N VAL A 434 27.01 -4.68 -3.62
CA VAL A 434 25.56 -4.85 -3.79
C VAL A 434 24.98 -3.66 -4.56
N LEU A 435 25.38 -2.43 -4.23
CA LEU A 435 24.97 -1.22 -4.96
C LEU A 435 25.41 -1.23 -6.43
N GLU A 436 26.61 -1.74 -6.72
CA GLU A 436 27.10 -1.92 -8.09
C GLU A 436 26.25 -2.92 -8.86
N ARG A 437 25.94 -4.09 -8.25
CA ARG A 437 25.04 -5.08 -8.86
C ARG A 437 23.63 -4.52 -9.09
N MET A 438 23.14 -3.69 -8.17
CA MET A 438 21.85 -3.02 -8.34
C MET A 438 21.84 -2.00 -9.49
N ASP A 439 23.00 -1.62 -10.03
CA ASP A 439 23.18 -0.47 -10.93
C ASP A 439 22.47 0.78 -10.35
N LYS A 440 22.68 1.03 -9.05
CA LYS A 440 22.00 2.14 -8.35
C LYS A 440 22.58 3.50 -8.71
N GLY A 441 23.84 3.51 -9.18
CA GLY A 441 24.57 4.74 -9.55
C GLY A 441 24.81 5.68 -8.38
N THR A 442 24.91 5.15 -7.15
CA THR A 442 25.24 5.89 -5.93
C THR A 442 26.20 5.06 -5.07
N THR A 443 26.74 5.66 -4.01
CA THR A 443 27.64 4.99 -3.06
C THR A 443 27.17 5.21 -1.62
N ALA A 444 27.60 4.36 -0.69
CA ALA A 444 27.32 4.52 0.73
C ALA A 444 27.86 5.85 1.28
N GLU A 445 28.98 6.35 0.77
CA GLU A 445 29.55 7.66 1.15
C GLU A 445 28.69 8.81 0.64
N ALA A 446 28.14 8.72 -0.58
CA ALA A 446 27.20 9.72 -1.09
C ALA A 446 25.92 9.72 -0.27
N ALA A 447 25.40 8.56 0.12
CA ALA A 447 24.27 8.42 1.03
C ALA A 447 24.56 9.03 2.41
N SER A 448 25.73 8.72 3.00
CA SER A 448 26.16 9.30 4.28
C SER A 448 26.20 10.82 4.25
N ARG A 449 26.82 11.41 3.20
CA ARG A 449 26.85 12.87 3.02
C ARG A 449 25.46 13.46 2.85
N ALA A 450 24.61 12.86 2.02
CA ALA A 450 23.25 13.35 1.81
C ALA A 450 22.44 13.36 3.11
N VAL A 451 22.47 12.27 3.89
CA VAL A 451 21.79 12.16 5.19
C VAL A 451 22.25 13.26 6.15
N ARG A 452 23.57 13.46 6.29
CA ARG A 452 24.14 14.48 7.19
C ARG A 452 23.79 15.90 6.74
N ASN A 453 23.85 16.18 5.44
CA ASN A 453 23.55 17.51 4.88
C ASN A 453 22.07 17.86 5.01
N LEU A 454 21.17 16.90 4.78
CA LEU A 454 19.73 17.08 4.98
C LEU A 454 19.40 17.36 6.44
N ALA A 455 19.93 16.53 7.36
CA ALA A 455 19.76 16.73 8.79
C ALA A 455 20.28 18.10 9.25
N GLY A 456 21.45 18.53 8.75
CA GLY A 456 22.05 19.84 9.04
C GLY A 456 21.23 21.03 8.52
N ALA A 457 20.36 20.82 7.52
CA ALA A 457 19.42 21.82 7.02
C ALA A 457 18.02 21.75 7.69
N GLY A 458 17.83 20.87 8.67
CA GLY A 458 16.55 20.67 9.34
C GLY A 458 15.51 19.90 8.51
N ILE A 459 15.96 19.21 7.44
CA ILE A 459 15.10 18.39 6.59
C ILE A 459 15.10 16.96 7.11
N ALA A 460 13.92 16.35 7.24
CA ALA A 460 13.81 14.96 7.66
C ALA A 460 14.36 14.01 6.59
N ALA A 461 15.12 13.00 7.02
CA ALA A 461 15.70 11.99 6.15
C ALA A 461 15.23 10.60 6.57
N GLU A 462 14.64 9.85 5.64
CA GLU A 462 14.31 8.44 5.79
C GLU A 462 15.30 7.62 4.97
N ALA A 463 15.93 6.62 5.59
CA ALA A 463 16.70 5.63 4.85
C ALA A 463 15.77 4.52 4.34
N MET A 464 15.66 4.35 3.02
CA MET A 464 15.03 3.18 2.43
C MET A 464 16.13 2.19 2.05
N VAL A 465 16.10 1.02 2.70
CA VAL A 465 17.02 -0.09 2.44
C VAL A 465 16.24 -1.40 2.33
N PHE A 466 16.85 -2.41 1.72
CA PHE A 466 16.32 -3.76 1.78
C PHE A 466 17.45 -4.79 1.81
N LEU A 467 17.16 -5.94 2.41
CA LEU A 467 18.08 -7.07 2.48
C LEU A 467 17.68 -8.16 1.48
N ASP A 468 18.54 -9.15 1.31
CA ASP A 468 18.33 -10.34 0.48
C ASP A 468 18.32 -10.09 -1.03
N PHE A 469 19.00 -9.04 -1.48
CA PHE A 469 19.34 -8.94 -2.90
C PHE A 469 20.14 -10.19 -3.33
N PRO A 470 19.94 -10.75 -4.55
CA PRO A 470 20.61 -11.97 -4.97
C PRO A 470 22.14 -11.89 -4.78
N THR A 471 22.73 -12.95 -4.24
CA THR A 471 24.15 -13.04 -3.83
C THR A 471 24.60 -12.14 -2.67
N GLU A 472 23.72 -11.39 -2.02
CA GLU A 472 24.09 -10.60 -0.83
C GLU A 472 24.43 -11.52 0.34
N THR A 473 25.66 -11.37 0.86
CA THR A 473 26.14 -12.12 2.02
C THR A 473 25.59 -11.55 3.33
N ALA A 474 25.64 -12.34 4.40
CA ALA A 474 25.24 -11.86 5.73
C ALA A 474 26.09 -10.68 6.23
N ALA A 475 27.38 -10.64 5.85
CA ALA A 475 28.28 -9.53 6.19
C ALA A 475 27.83 -8.22 5.52
N GLU A 476 27.47 -8.26 4.24
CA GLU A 476 27.02 -7.08 3.48
C GLU A 476 25.65 -6.60 3.92
N ALA A 477 24.72 -7.51 4.23
CA ALA A 477 23.49 -7.15 4.91
C ALA A 477 23.78 -6.49 6.26
N GLY A 478 24.79 -6.99 6.98
CA GLY A 478 25.31 -6.41 8.21
C GLY A 478 25.86 -4.99 8.03
N GLU A 479 26.53 -4.68 6.92
CA GLU A 479 27.00 -3.33 6.54
C GLU A 479 25.82 -2.36 6.38
N THR A 480 24.75 -2.79 5.70
CA THR A 480 23.50 -2.02 5.57
C THR A 480 22.90 -1.68 6.94
N LEU A 481 22.83 -2.66 7.84
CA LEU A 481 22.31 -2.41 9.20
C LEU A 481 23.26 -1.52 10.03
N SER A 482 24.57 -1.67 9.88
CA SER A 482 25.56 -0.79 10.52
C SER A 482 25.45 0.65 10.02
N PHE A 483 25.16 0.86 8.73
CA PHE A 483 24.91 2.19 8.18
C PHE A 483 23.75 2.89 8.90
N LEU A 484 22.64 2.17 9.14
CA LEU A 484 21.48 2.70 9.89
C LEU A 484 21.86 3.07 11.33
N GLU A 485 22.66 2.23 11.99
CA GLU A 485 23.15 2.49 13.36
C GLU A 485 24.02 3.73 13.44
N GLU A 486 24.99 3.87 12.54
CA GLU A 486 25.90 5.01 12.48
C GLU A 486 25.16 6.33 12.21
N HIS A 487 24.15 6.28 11.33
CA HIS A 487 23.40 7.46 10.91
C HIS A 487 22.15 7.74 11.74
N HIS A 488 21.88 6.95 12.78
CA HIS A 488 20.75 7.16 13.70
C HIS A 488 20.58 8.63 14.16
N PRO A 489 21.64 9.39 14.53
CA PRO A 489 21.47 10.79 14.97
C PRO A 489 20.94 11.73 13.87
N PHE A 490 21.11 11.36 12.60
CA PHE A 490 20.77 12.18 11.43
C PHE A 490 19.50 11.69 10.73
N LEU A 491 19.16 10.40 10.85
CA LEU A 491 17.97 9.80 10.25
C LEU A 491 16.73 10.02 11.10
N SER A 492 15.70 10.63 10.52
CA SER A 492 14.39 10.78 11.16
C SER A 492 13.75 9.43 11.43
N LEU A 493 13.87 8.50 10.49
CA LEU A 493 13.38 7.12 10.55
C LEU A 493 14.00 6.30 9.41
N PHE A 494 13.64 5.02 9.30
CA PHE A 494 14.06 4.17 8.18
C PHE A 494 13.00 3.13 7.83
N MET A 495 13.08 2.61 6.61
CA MET A 495 12.40 1.38 6.18
C MET A 495 13.44 0.34 5.79
N CYS A 496 13.25 -0.89 6.26
CA CYS A 496 14.05 -2.04 5.87
C CYS A 496 13.12 -3.11 5.31
N GLY A 497 13.17 -3.32 3.99
CA GLY A 497 12.42 -4.35 3.29
C GLY A 497 13.23 -5.62 3.07
N THR A 498 12.60 -6.58 2.38
CA THR A 498 13.25 -7.77 1.83
C THR A 498 13.09 -7.71 0.31
N PHE A 499 14.13 -8.07 -0.42
CA PHE A 499 14.09 -8.11 -1.87
C PHE A 499 12.98 -9.05 -2.36
N GLY A 500 12.17 -8.55 -3.28
CA GLY A 500 11.21 -9.33 -4.05
C GLY A 500 11.50 -9.17 -5.53
N LEU A 501 11.54 -10.29 -6.27
CA LEU A 501 11.78 -10.26 -7.70
C LEU A 501 10.56 -9.67 -8.43
N THR A 502 10.77 -8.56 -9.14
CA THR A 502 9.71 -7.89 -9.88
C THR A 502 9.76 -8.22 -11.36
N HIS A 503 8.60 -8.35 -12.00
CA HIS A 503 8.49 -8.55 -13.44
C HIS A 503 9.12 -7.37 -14.20
N GLY A 504 9.74 -7.66 -15.36
CA GLY A 504 10.38 -6.65 -16.21
C GLY A 504 11.69 -6.07 -15.65
N SER A 505 12.06 -6.37 -14.40
CA SER A 505 13.31 -5.90 -13.81
C SER A 505 14.53 -6.47 -14.54
N GLY A 506 15.67 -5.77 -14.43
CA GLY A 506 16.96 -6.26 -14.93
C GLY A 506 17.33 -7.63 -14.36
N VAL A 507 17.02 -7.88 -13.08
CA VAL A 507 17.21 -9.19 -12.44
C VAL A 507 16.34 -10.26 -13.09
N ALA A 508 15.06 -9.98 -13.35
CA ALA A 508 14.15 -10.96 -13.97
C ALA A 508 14.50 -11.26 -15.44
N ARG A 509 15.08 -10.30 -16.17
CA ARG A 509 15.42 -10.45 -17.60
C ARG A 509 16.80 -11.05 -17.84
N HIS A 510 17.72 -10.89 -16.89
CA HIS A 510 19.09 -11.42 -16.97
C HIS A 510 19.48 -12.14 -15.66
N PRO A 511 18.70 -13.15 -15.23
CA PRO A 511 18.89 -13.82 -13.94
C PRO A 511 20.30 -14.39 -13.75
N GLU A 512 20.94 -14.84 -14.83
CA GLU A 512 22.30 -15.40 -14.83
C GLU A 512 23.36 -14.40 -14.34
N ARG A 513 23.16 -13.10 -14.61
CA ARG A 513 24.10 -12.05 -14.15
C ARG A 513 24.03 -11.82 -12.65
N PHE A 514 22.93 -12.24 -12.02
CA PHE A 514 22.66 -12.05 -10.60
C PHE A 514 22.83 -13.33 -9.80
N GLY A 515 23.38 -14.40 -10.38
CA GLY A 515 23.61 -15.66 -9.68
C GLY A 515 22.34 -16.46 -9.40
N LEU A 516 21.30 -16.27 -10.23
CA LEU A 516 20.07 -17.05 -10.17
C LEU A 516 20.17 -18.23 -11.15
N GLU A 517 19.89 -19.45 -10.68
CA GLU A 517 19.81 -20.66 -11.51
C GLU A 517 18.51 -20.71 -12.30
N SER A 518 17.41 -20.33 -11.64
CA SER A 518 16.09 -20.36 -12.24
C SER A 518 15.24 -19.21 -11.75
N VAL A 519 14.38 -18.71 -12.65
CA VAL A 519 13.28 -17.80 -12.35
C VAL A 519 12.02 -18.42 -12.90
N PHE A 520 10.98 -18.53 -12.09
CA PHE A 520 9.77 -19.24 -12.48
C PHE A 520 8.49 -18.58 -11.93
N SER A 521 7.40 -18.85 -12.63
CA SER A 521 6.03 -18.63 -12.17
C SER A 521 5.40 -19.98 -11.84
N VAL A 522 4.38 -19.99 -10.98
CA VAL A 522 3.69 -21.21 -10.55
C VAL A 522 2.43 -21.46 -11.38
N ALA A 523 2.13 -22.72 -11.68
CA ALA A 523 0.89 -23.11 -12.34
C ALA A 523 -0.33 -22.82 -11.44
N GLY A 524 -1.42 -22.33 -12.01
CA GLY A 524 -2.63 -21.92 -11.28
C GLY A 524 -2.68 -20.43 -10.91
N ASP A 525 -1.54 -19.74 -10.98
CA ASP A 525 -1.44 -18.28 -10.95
C ASP A 525 -1.38 -17.72 -12.39
N GLU A 526 -2.56 -17.51 -12.99
CA GLU A 526 -2.69 -17.02 -14.36
C GLU A 526 -2.31 -15.54 -14.49
N PHE A 527 -2.42 -14.77 -13.41
CA PHE A 527 -2.02 -13.36 -13.38
C PHE A 527 -0.52 -13.15 -13.11
N ARG A 528 0.22 -14.22 -12.79
CA ARG A 528 1.63 -14.16 -12.40
C ARG A 528 1.82 -13.10 -11.32
N THR A 529 1.09 -13.26 -10.22
CA THR A 529 1.11 -12.32 -9.09
C THR A 529 2.51 -12.19 -8.48
N ALA A 530 3.33 -13.24 -8.55
CA ALA A 530 4.73 -13.25 -8.10
C ALA A 530 5.67 -13.95 -9.09
N LEU A 531 6.96 -13.59 -9.01
CA LEU A 531 8.07 -14.37 -9.56
C LEU A 531 8.85 -14.99 -8.42
N PHE A 532 9.21 -16.26 -8.59
CA PHE A 532 10.05 -17.01 -7.68
C PHE A 532 11.40 -17.30 -8.34
N TYR A 533 12.42 -17.56 -7.54
CA TYR A 533 13.76 -17.84 -8.04
C TYR A 533 14.52 -18.80 -7.13
N GLU A 534 15.54 -19.42 -7.71
CA GLU A 534 16.54 -20.27 -7.04
C GLU A 534 17.92 -19.65 -7.25
N GLU A 535 18.72 -19.52 -6.19
CA GLU A 535 20.10 -19.01 -6.26
C GLU A 535 21.10 -20.15 -6.53
N ALA A 536 22.17 -19.87 -7.29
CA ALA A 536 23.21 -20.84 -7.63
C ALA A 536 24.15 -21.21 -6.48
N GLY A 537 24.12 -20.41 -5.41
CA GLY A 537 24.91 -20.63 -4.21
C GLY A 537 24.01 -20.90 -3.02
N ALA A 538 24.61 -21.43 -1.96
CA ALA A 538 23.99 -21.40 -0.64
C ALA A 538 23.81 -19.93 -0.24
N GLY A 539 22.57 -19.44 -0.25
CA GLY A 539 22.22 -18.14 0.30
C GLY A 539 22.47 -18.09 1.82
N LYS A 540 22.05 -17.00 2.47
CA LYS A 540 22.19 -16.86 3.92
C LYS A 540 21.51 -18.03 4.65
N SER A 541 22.25 -18.66 5.58
CA SER A 541 21.73 -19.71 6.46
C SER A 541 20.65 -19.17 7.40
N GLU A 542 19.82 -20.06 7.95
CA GLU A 542 18.77 -19.69 8.92
C GLU A 542 19.35 -18.92 10.12
N ARG A 543 20.47 -19.40 10.66
CA ARG A 543 21.18 -18.73 11.77
C ARG A 543 21.67 -17.32 11.41
N GLU A 544 22.13 -17.10 10.19
CA GLU A 544 22.53 -15.77 9.73
C GLU A 544 21.31 -14.84 9.59
N ARG A 545 20.18 -15.35 9.08
CA ARG A 545 18.92 -14.60 8.99
C ARG A 545 18.41 -14.21 10.37
N GLU A 546 18.36 -15.15 11.31
CA GLU A 546 17.99 -14.88 12.71
C GLU A 546 18.90 -13.82 13.37
N SER A 547 20.20 -13.87 13.07
CA SER A 547 21.16 -12.86 13.56
C SER A 547 20.89 -11.47 12.96
N LEU A 548 20.60 -11.39 11.66
CA LEU A 548 20.25 -10.14 10.98
C LEU A 548 18.93 -9.58 11.48
N ASP A 549 17.91 -10.42 11.67
CA ASP A 549 16.61 -10.03 12.23
C ASP A 549 16.76 -9.49 13.65
N SER A 550 17.59 -10.15 14.47
CA SER A 550 17.90 -9.68 15.82
C SER A 550 18.60 -8.32 15.82
N LYS A 551 19.55 -8.10 14.89
CA LYS A 551 20.23 -6.81 14.72
C LYS A 551 19.24 -5.74 14.25
N LEU A 552 18.44 -6.02 13.22
CA LEU A 552 17.41 -5.11 12.72
C LEU A 552 16.40 -4.73 13.82
N ALA A 553 15.98 -5.69 14.65
CA ALA A 553 15.09 -5.43 15.78
C ALA A 553 15.76 -4.53 16.83
N ALA A 554 17.07 -4.67 17.07
CA ALA A 554 17.81 -3.79 17.96
C ALA A 554 17.90 -2.35 17.40
N VAL A 555 18.15 -2.20 16.09
CA VAL A 555 18.13 -0.91 15.40
C VAL A 555 16.75 -0.25 15.49
N ALA A 556 15.70 -0.99 15.12
CA ALA A 556 14.33 -0.49 15.08
C ALA A 556 13.82 0.04 16.43
N ARG A 557 14.26 -0.54 17.55
CA ARG A 557 13.87 -0.12 18.92
C ARG A 557 14.29 1.31 19.28
N ARG A 558 15.14 1.94 18.48
CA ARG A 558 15.62 3.31 18.69
C ARG A 558 14.67 4.39 18.15
N TRP A 559 13.61 3.99 17.45
CA TRP A 559 12.57 4.88 16.96
C TRP A 559 11.18 4.51 17.46
N TYR A 560 10.32 5.51 17.60
CA TYR A 560 8.91 5.40 17.92
C TYR A 560 8.10 5.37 16.62
N LEU A 561 8.09 4.24 15.92
CA LEU A 561 7.42 4.09 14.62
C LEU A 561 6.14 3.27 14.74
N ARG A 562 5.15 3.61 13.92
CA ARG A 562 4.00 2.76 13.65
C ARG A 562 4.01 2.30 12.19
N PRO A 563 3.44 1.12 11.86
CA PRO A 563 3.39 0.65 10.48
C PRO A 563 2.64 1.61 9.56
N TYR A 564 3.06 1.71 8.30
CA TYR A 564 2.33 2.42 7.25
C TYR A 564 0.84 2.01 7.23
N PRO A 565 -0.13 2.93 7.02
CA PRO A 565 0.03 4.35 6.66
C PRO A 565 0.13 5.30 7.86
N TRP A 566 0.32 4.78 9.07
CA TRP A 566 0.51 5.61 10.25
C TRP A 566 1.88 6.29 10.25
N ALA A 567 2.13 7.11 11.28
CA ALA A 567 3.39 7.80 11.48
C ALA A 567 4.58 6.81 11.62
N GLY A 568 5.25 6.55 10.50
CA GLY A 568 6.37 5.62 10.38
C GLY A 568 6.99 5.50 8.98
N SER A 569 6.64 6.38 8.03
CA SER A 569 7.37 6.55 6.76
C SER A 569 7.15 7.97 6.21
N LEU A 570 8.18 8.61 5.64
CA LEU A 570 8.08 10.00 5.16
C LEU A 570 7.17 10.16 3.93
N SER A 571 6.69 9.05 3.35
CA SER A 571 5.65 9.02 2.34
C SER A 571 4.21 9.10 2.87
N THR A 572 4.02 9.08 4.20
CA THR A 572 2.69 9.12 4.84
C THR A 572 2.33 10.53 5.31
N ALA A 573 1.05 10.89 5.19
CA ALA A 573 0.53 12.16 5.67
C ALA A 573 0.86 12.40 7.16
N HIS A 574 0.66 11.38 8.00
CA HIS A 574 0.85 11.51 9.44
C HIS A 574 2.31 11.78 9.80
N THR A 575 3.25 11.11 9.15
CA THR A 575 4.67 11.32 9.43
C THR A 575 5.08 12.74 9.06
N LEU A 576 4.66 13.23 7.90
CA LEU A 576 4.95 14.58 7.45
C LEU A 576 4.37 15.64 8.40
N LEU A 577 3.14 15.46 8.87
CA LEU A 577 2.51 16.35 9.86
C LEU A 577 3.28 16.39 11.18
N TRP A 578 3.75 15.24 11.67
CA TRP A 578 4.55 15.16 12.89
C TRP A 578 5.93 15.83 12.73
N VAL A 579 6.59 15.64 11.58
CA VAL A 579 7.85 16.31 11.26
C VAL A 579 7.65 17.82 11.11
N ASP A 580 6.57 18.27 10.48
CA ASP A 580 6.26 19.70 10.36
C ASP A 580 6.11 20.36 11.72
N ARG A 581 5.44 19.68 12.67
CA ARG A 581 5.18 20.24 13.99
C ARG A 581 6.37 20.16 14.96
N TYR A 582 7.09 19.05 14.96
CA TYR A 582 8.10 18.76 15.98
C TYR A 582 9.52 18.70 15.44
N GLY A 583 9.70 18.82 14.12
CA GLY A 583 11.00 18.73 13.46
C GLY A 583 11.44 17.30 13.15
N PRO A 584 12.60 17.16 12.49
CA PRO A 584 13.10 15.88 11.96
C PRO A 584 13.50 14.86 13.04
N GLY A 585 13.66 15.27 14.31
CA GLY A 585 14.02 14.39 15.42
C GLY A 585 12.86 13.68 16.11
N VAL A 586 11.61 14.02 15.77
CA VAL A 586 10.42 13.65 16.54
C VAL A 586 10.29 12.14 16.83
N PHE A 587 10.62 11.29 15.87
CA PHE A 587 10.50 9.83 16.01
C PHE A 587 11.63 9.19 16.83
N ARG A 588 12.67 9.94 17.19
CA ARG A 588 13.70 9.51 18.15
C ARG A 588 13.44 10.02 19.56
N GLU A 589 12.71 11.13 19.67
CA GLU A 589 12.56 11.89 20.91
C GLU A 589 11.21 11.67 21.60
N ARG A 590 10.10 11.61 20.84
CA ARG A 590 8.75 11.64 21.42
C ARG A 590 7.69 10.81 20.67
N GLY A 591 7.96 10.32 19.46
CA GLY A 591 6.98 9.79 18.49
C GLY A 591 5.87 8.84 19.02
N PRO A 592 4.93 8.45 18.16
CA PRO A 592 3.74 7.70 18.56
C PRO A 592 4.05 6.44 19.37
N SER A 593 3.16 6.12 20.31
CA SER A 593 3.30 4.87 21.06
C SER A 593 3.31 3.67 20.11
N PRO A 594 4.22 2.69 20.31
CA PRO A 594 4.28 1.50 19.45
C PRO A 594 2.97 0.72 19.51
N PRO A 595 2.65 -0.09 18.48
CA PRO A 595 1.40 -0.85 18.44
C PRO A 595 1.20 -1.72 19.69
N ALA A 596 0.04 -1.61 20.33
CA ALA A 596 -0.25 -2.38 21.52
C ALA A 596 -0.65 -3.83 21.15
N PRO A 597 -0.20 -4.85 21.91
CA PRO A 597 -0.68 -6.20 21.71
C PRO A 597 -2.18 -6.30 22.05
N LEU A 598 -2.90 -7.17 21.36
CA LEU A 598 -4.30 -7.44 21.69
C LEU A 598 -4.43 -7.91 23.14
N PRO A 599 -5.45 -7.44 23.88
CA PRO A 599 -5.62 -7.83 25.27
C PRO A 599 -5.84 -9.34 25.40
N ARG A 600 -5.41 -9.90 26.53
CA ARG A 600 -5.79 -11.27 26.91
C ARG A 600 -7.29 -11.29 27.19
N THR A 601 -8.03 -12.20 26.58
CA THR A 601 -9.46 -12.37 26.84
C THR A 601 -9.68 -13.47 27.86
N LYS A 602 -10.70 -13.33 28.71
CA LYS A 602 -11.22 -14.44 29.55
C LYS A 602 -12.10 -15.39 28.73
N LEU A 603 -11.75 -15.62 27.46
CA LEU A 603 -12.53 -16.46 26.57
C LEU A 603 -12.34 -17.92 27.00
N ARG A 604 -13.43 -18.57 27.44
CA ARG A 604 -13.41 -20.01 27.72
C ARG A 604 -13.44 -20.75 26.38
N ALA A 605 -12.27 -21.19 25.92
CA ALA A 605 -12.15 -21.98 24.70
C ALA A 605 -11.80 -23.44 25.00
N ARG A 606 -12.14 -24.37 24.09
CA ARG A 606 -11.83 -25.80 24.22
C ARG A 606 -10.44 -26.15 23.67
N TYR A 607 -9.93 -25.33 22.76
CA TYR A 607 -8.58 -25.42 22.19
C TYR A 607 -7.66 -24.37 22.81
N SER A 608 -6.36 -24.69 22.91
CA SER A 608 -5.34 -23.77 23.43
C SER A 608 -4.69 -23.02 22.28
N ASP A 609 -4.69 -21.68 22.33
CA ASP A 609 -4.20 -20.78 21.27
C ASP A 609 -2.73 -21.03 20.91
N ALA A 610 -1.81 -21.01 21.89
CA ALA A 610 -0.37 -21.04 21.60
C ALA A 610 0.09 -22.35 20.92
N PRO A 611 -0.21 -23.56 21.43
CA PRO A 611 0.19 -24.81 20.76
C PRO A 611 -0.49 -25.00 19.41
N LEU A 612 -1.77 -24.61 19.30
CA LEU A 612 -2.50 -24.68 18.05
C LEU A 612 -1.89 -23.77 16.98
N ARG A 613 -1.49 -22.55 17.37
CA ARG A 613 -0.87 -21.58 16.46
C ARG A 613 0.48 -22.04 15.98
N GLU A 614 1.34 -22.51 16.87
CA GLU A 614 2.67 -23.02 16.53
C GLU A 614 2.56 -24.16 15.50
N GLN A 615 1.74 -25.17 15.80
CA GLN A 615 1.50 -26.29 14.89
C GLN A 615 0.90 -25.84 13.55
N ALA A 616 -0.17 -25.04 13.57
CA ALA A 616 -0.85 -24.64 12.34
C ALA A 616 0.02 -23.75 11.46
N MET A 617 0.85 -22.86 12.03
CA MET A 617 1.74 -22.02 11.23
C MET A 617 2.90 -22.83 10.63
N ALA A 618 3.44 -23.81 11.35
CA ALA A 618 4.47 -24.71 10.81
C ALA A 618 3.94 -25.52 9.62
N VAL A 619 2.76 -26.14 9.77
CA VAL A 619 2.12 -26.90 8.69
C VAL A 619 1.75 -26.00 7.51
N GLU A 620 1.25 -24.78 7.75
CA GLU A 620 0.93 -23.84 6.67
C GLU A 620 2.18 -23.42 5.88
N ALA A 621 3.29 -23.17 6.56
CA ALA A 621 4.57 -22.85 5.91
C ALA A 621 5.06 -24.02 5.04
N GLU A 622 4.98 -25.25 5.54
CA GLU A 622 5.36 -26.45 4.78
C GLU A 622 4.47 -26.68 3.55
N ILE A 623 3.15 -26.47 3.67
CA ILE A 623 2.22 -26.55 2.53
C ILE A 623 2.64 -25.57 1.44
N TRP A 624 2.85 -24.29 1.78
CA TRP A 624 3.22 -23.29 0.77
C TRP A 624 4.60 -23.54 0.18
N HIS A 625 5.56 -24.01 0.98
CA HIS A 625 6.88 -24.41 0.48
C HIS A 625 6.75 -25.50 -0.59
N ARG A 626 6.02 -26.59 -0.28
CA ARG A 626 5.78 -27.68 -1.21
C ARG A 626 5.05 -27.22 -2.48
N LEU A 627 3.98 -26.43 -2.35
CA LEU A 627 3.20 -25.98 -3.50
C LEU A 627 4.00 -25.06 -4.43
N VAL A 628 4.81 -24.16 -3.87
CA VAL A 628 5.54 -23.15 -4.65
C VAL A 628 6.84 -23.72 -5.21
N TYR A 629 7.67 -24.35 -4.38
CA TYR A 629 9.04 -24.72 -4.75
C TYR A 629 9.17 -26.16 -5.24
N GLU A 630 8.38 -27.10 -4.73
CA GLU A 630 8.45 -28.51 -5.14
C GLU A 630 7.50 -28.83 -6.29
N GLU A 631 6.20 -28.53 -6.13
CA GLU A 631 5.15 -28.83 -7.12
C GLU A 631 5.03 -27.76 -8.20
N ARG A 632 5.52 -26.53 -7.92
CA ARG A 632 5.35 -25.33 -8.76
C ARG A 632 3.90 -25.13 -9.21
N ARG A 633 2.95 -25.41 -8.32
CA ARG A 633 1.50 -25.38 -8.57
C ARG A 633 0.74 -24.89 -7.34
N VAL A 634 -0.02 -23.82 -7.53
CA VAL A 634 -0.87 -23.23 -6.51
C VAL A 634 -2.35 -23.36 -6.87
N GLY A 635 -3.21 -23.23 -5.86
CA GLY A 635 -4.65 -23.26 -6.02
C GLY A 635 -5.32 -23.94 -4.82
N ARG A 636 -6.62 -23.64 -4.65
CA ARG A 636 -7.37 -24.08 -3.47
C ARG A 636 -7.43 -25.60 -3.31
N ASP A 637 -7.56 -26.33 -4.41
CA ASP A 637 -7.60 -27.80 -4.36
C ASP A 637 -6.22 -28.42 -4.12
N ALA A 638 -5.16 -27.79 -4.63
CA ALA A 638 -3.79 -28.20 -4.32
C ALA A 638 -3.49 -28.01 -2.82
N TRP A 639 -3.85 -26.85 -2.27
CA TRP A 639 -3.72 -26.59 -0.83
C TRP A 639 -4.53 -27.56 0.02
N LYS A 640 -5.78 -27.89 -0.35
CA LYS A 640 -6.59 -28.86 0.40
C LYS A 640 -5.96 -30.25 0.44
N ARG A 641 -5.35 -30.70 -0.67
CA ARG A 641 -4.65 -31.99 -0.72
C ARG A 641 -3.42 -31.99 0.19
N ALA A 642 -2.54 -31.00 0.02
CA ALA A 642 -1.34 -30.86 0.85
C ALA A 642 -1.69 -30.75 2.34
N ALA A 643 -2.72 -29.97 2.68
CA ALA A 643 -3.23 -29.85 4.05
C ALA A 643 -3.70 -31.20 4.62
N ALA A 644 -4.42 -32.02 3.84
CA ALA A 644 -4.88 -33.33 4.30
C ALA A 644 -3.72 -34.32 4.52
N GLU A 645 -2.63 -34.21 3.75
CA GLU A 645 -1.45 -35.06 3.84
C GLU A 645 -0.54 -34.67 5.03
N LEU A 646 -0.30 -33.37 5.22
CA LEU A 646 0.69 -32.86 6.19
C LEU A 646 0.12 -32.63 7.60
N SER A 647 -1.16 -32.31 7.74
CA SER A 647 -1.73 -31.95 9.05
C SER A 647 -2.02 -33.13 9.99
N GLY A 648 -1.82 -34.36 9.55
CA GLY A 648 -2.03 -35.57 10.35
C GLY A 648 -3.47 -35.76 10.84
N ARG A 649 -3.64 -36.32 12.05
CA ARG A 649 -4.99 -36.50 12.65
C ARG A 649 -5.53 -35.16 13.18
N PRO A 650 -6.86 -34.88 13.05
CA PRO A 650 -7.46 -33.66 13.55
C PRO A 650 -7.14 -33.40 15.02
N LEU A 651 -6.77 -32.16 15.35
CA LEU A 651 -6.43 -31.77 16.71
C LEU A 651 -7.66 -31.91 17.61
N ARG A 652 -7.51 -32.60 18.74
CA ARG A 652 -8.58 -32.78 19.73
C ARG A 652 -8.54 -31.66 20.79
N PRO A 653 -9.67 -31.34 21.42
CA PRO A 653 -9.72 -30.39 22.52
C PRO A 653 -8.73 -30.73 23.63
N SER A 654 -8.20 -29.70 24.30
CA SER A 654 -7.41 -29.89 25.52
C SER A 654 -8.24 -30.65 26.56
N ARG A 655 -7.66 -31.70 27.17
CA ARG A 655 -8.29 -32.36 28.33
C ARG A 655 -8.31 -31.33 29.46
N ARG A 656 -9.51 -30.96 29.92
CA ARG A 656 -9.70 -30.04 31.04
C ARG A 656 -9.31 -30.66 32.35
#